data_AF-A0A401GCB7-F1
#
_entry.id   AF-A0A401GCB7-F1
#
_cell.length_a   1.000
_cell.length_b   1.000
_cell.length_c   1.000
_cell.angle_alpha   90.00
_cell.angle_beta   90.00
_cell.angle_gamma   90.00
#
_symmetry.space_group_name_H-M   'P 1'
#
loop_
_entity.id
_entity.type
_entity.pdbx_description
1 polymer ?
#
loop_
_entity_poly.entity_id
_entity_poly.type
_entity_poly.pdbx_seq_one_letter_code
_entity_poly.pdbx_strand_id
1 'polypeptide(L)'
;MPGATLSAPPFPQPLSLPLSQDDLERINAYLHDLAPEDILRWAIDHLPGLYQTTAFGLTGLVAIDMLSKITKSPPPLIFIDTLHHFPETYELVEEVKKKYGSSIHVYKPEGCDAVTDFEKKHGERFWEVDEQTYDFVVKVEPARRAYEELGVKSVITGRRASQGADRANLSPLEVDDTGLLKLNPLFAWTFPFVEWYIKENNVPRNKLLDQGYRSVGDWHSTVKSGEGDAGERAGRWAGKAEKTECGLHVDYFSMKAAAKKRLDELPYMPTCLARAPMYVPIGSDASSALDMHRIYVPFDALDFPHSFNLSVHQDSVRGWRPELHNSTVTNIATGRIPLRPSLGPEGLPPLPEIYSDAIRRQIFTHRSYYARPTHIFEDAPYDPSPDNEMLEHLGDTVLSLVVINLMREVFPYLRVGPSTKIRALVVGNPTLASMCASFPDSRRHGILPTAIPNPHVHQFCEISSPGAPADAPGPGYHPEGLSAYPRHAYFPDLFEAFVGGLYLDRGLEIVQSWLFPLLQPYIVEAYRIVRVQHGLPADPPRIEINTPSYDSSSSGGSSAPTSPTWSTPAPSRVTASIGHLSLFNQHMQQQGKAIEWVWVDSAGQGTLTTPIWVVRAIVEGECIGRGRGSTKKAAKNEAAKVGLQSMGVCVSSSEIPGSLPTSSL
;
A
#
# COMPACT_ATOMS: atom_id res chain seq x y z
N MET A 1 -12.75 34.45 26.83
CA MET A 1 -11.30 34.22 26.95
C MET A 1 -10.75 34.17 25.53
N PRO A 2 -9.88 35.11 25.10
CA PRO A 2 -9.22 34.99 23.80
C PRO A 2 -8.24 33.81 23.85
N GLY A 3 -8.26 32.98 22.81
CA GLY A 3 -7.49 31.73 22.71
C GLY A 3 -5.99 31.97 22.76
N ALA A 4 -5.30 31.11 23.49
CA ALA A 4 -3.84 31.06 23.50
C ALA A 4 -3.34 30.71 22.10
N THR A 5 -2.72 31.68 21.43
CA THR A 5 -1.85 31.43 20.29
C THR A 5 -0.65 30.62 20.78
N LEU A 6 -0.58 29.35 20.39
CA LEU A 6 0.65 28.57 20.51
C LEU A 6 1.72 29.31 19.71
N SER A 7 2.68 29.94 20.40
CA SER A 7 3.81 30.56 19.73
C SER A 7 4.56 29.48 18.97
N ALA A 8 4.81 29.70 17.67
CA ALA A 8 5.59 28.79 16.84
C ALA A 8 6.91 28.43 17.55
N PRO A 9 7.37 27.17 17.51
CA PRO A 9 8.69 26.83 18.01
C PRO A 9 9.73 27.74 17.34
N PRO A 10 10.74 28.24 18.06
CA PRO A 10 11.75 29.11 17.46
C PRO A 10 12.64 28.27 16.54
N PHE A 11 12.29 28.24 15.26
CA PHE A 11 13.11 27.69 14.19
C PHE A 11 13.98 28.80 13.58
N PRO A 12 15.24 28.52 13.19
CA PRO A 12 16.07 29.51 12.51
C PRO A 12 15.42 30.03 11.22
N GLN A 13 15.63 31.30 10.92
CA GLN A 13 15.16 31.97 9.69
C GLN A 13 16.36 32.62 8.96
N PRO A 14 16.85 32.03 7.85
CA PRO A 14 16.47 30.74 7.29
C PRO A 14 17.03 29.55 8.11
N LEU A 15 16.53 28.34 7.84
CA LEU A 15 17.06 27.10 8.38
C LEU A 15 18.52 26.90 7.94
N SER A 16 19.32 26.35 8.85
CA SER A 16 20.69 25.92 8.56
C SER A 16 20.69 24.47 8.07
N LEU A 17 21.43 24.21 6.99
CA LEU A 17 21.62 22.87 6.43
C LEU A 17 23.02 22.34 6.78
N PRO A 18 23.19 21.02 7.00
CA PRO A 18 22.19 19.96 6.91
C PRO A 18 21.21 19.97 8.10
N LEU A 19 19.95 19.59 7.84
CA LEU A 19 18.91 19.52 8.86
C LEU A 19 19.05 18.23 9.69
N SER A 20 19.02 18.34 11.01
CA SER A 20 19.04 17.17 11.90
C SER A 20 17.70 16.41 11.84
N GLN A 21 17.71 15.11 12.15
CA GLN A 21 16.49 14.31 12.21
C GLN A 21 15.52 14.84 13.27
N ASP A 22 16.03 15.24 14.45
CA ASP A 22 15.23 15.79 15.54
C ASP A 22 14.56 17.12 15.14
N ASP A 23 15.28 18.00 14.42
CA ASP A 23 14.70 19.24 13.92
C ASP A 23 13.66 19.00 12.84
N LEU A 24 13.91 18.04 11.93
CA LEU A 24 12.94 17.65 10.91
C LEU A 24 11.65 17.11 11.53
N GLU A 25 11.74 16.28 12.58
CA GLU A 25 10.58 15.77 13.30
C GLU A 25 9.81 16.87 14.02
N ARG A 26 10.50 17.81 14.66
CA ARG A 26 9.87 18.99 15.29
C ARG A 26 9.19 19.90 14.28
N ILE A 27 9.82 20.15 13.14
CA ILE A 27 9.24 20.96 12.06
C ILE A 27 8.01 20.25 11.51
N ASN A 28 8.09 18.95 11.21
CA ASN A 28 6.95 18.21 10.70
C ASN A 28 5.79 18.17 11.70
N ALA A 29 6.05 17.98 12.99
CA ALA A 29 5.01 18.05 14.02
C ALA A 29 4.32 19.43 14.05
N TYR A 30 5.07 20.51 13.85
CA TYR A 30 4.50 21.86 13.78
C TYR A 30 3.71 22.08 12.48
N LEU A 31 4.26 21.71 11.32
CA LEU A 31 3.63 21.93 10.02
C LEU A 31 2.40 21.05 9.77
N HIS A 32 2.32 19.90 10.43
CA HIS A 32 1.26 18.92 10.23
C HIS A 32 -0.15 19.51 10.49
N ASP A 33 -0.26 20.40 11.46
CA ASP A 33 -1.56 20.96 11.90
C ASP A 33 -1.90 22.29 11.21
N LEU A 34 -1.06 22.75 10.27
CA LEU A 34 -1.23 24.01 9.56
C LEU A 34 -2.02 23.86 8.26
N ALA A 35 -2.72 24.93 7.88
CA ALA A 35 -3.31 25.05 6.55
C ALA A 35 -2.20 25.24 5.50
N PRO A 36 -2.42 24.85 4.22
CA PRO A 36 -1.40 24.97 3.17
C PRO A 36 -0.84 26.38 3.01
N GLU A 37 -1.67 27.42 3.15
CA GLU A 37 -1.25 28.81 3.08
C GLU A 37 -0.27 29.16 4.21
N ASP A 38 -0.48 28.63 5.40
CA ASP A 38 0.41 28.83 6.55
C ASP A 38 1.71 28.03 6.40
N ILE A 39 1.65 26.83 5.83
CA ILE A 39 2.85 26.05 5.46
C ILE A 39 3.67 26.81 4.41
N LEU A 40 3.02 27.40 3.41
CA LEU A 40 3.67 28.20 2.37
C LEU A 40 4.28 29.50 2.93
N ARG A 41 3.58 30.20 3.84
CA ARG A 41 4.14 31.36 4.55
C ARG A 41 5.38 30.97 5.35
N TRP A 42 5.28 29.90 6.14
CA TRP A 42 6.42 29.39 6.89
C TRP A 42 7.59 29.06 5.96
N ALA A 43 7.33 28.44 4.81
CA ALA A 43 8.35 28.07 3.86
C ALA A 43 9.11 29.28 3.29
N ILE A 44 8.42 30.37 2.95
CA ILE A 44 9.04 31.60 2.44
C ILE A 44 10.06 32.16 3.44
N ASP A 45 9.74 32.10 4.74
CA ASP A 45 10.58 32.69 5.78
C ASP A 45 11.74 31.77 6.20
N HIS A 46 11.54 30.45 6.16
CA HIS A 46 12.45 29.49 6.78
C HIS A 46 13.26 28.67 5.78
N LEU A 47 12.76 28.40 4.57
CA LEU A 47 13.44 27.51 3.63
C LEU A 47 14.48 28.27 2.79
N PRO A 48 15.78 27.96 2.92
CA PRO A 48 16.79 28.57 2.07
C PRO A 48 16.65 28.09 0.62
N GLY A 49 17.02 28.93 -0.35
CA GLY A 49 17.07 28.58 -1.76
C GLY A 49 15.78 27.92 -2.27
N LEU A 50 14.63 28.50 -1.92
CA LEU A 50 13.31 27.96 -2.18
C LEU A 50 12.87 28.19 -3.63
N TYR A 51 12.50 27.10 -4.29
CA TYR A 51 11.90 27.07 -5.63
C TYR A 51 10.64 26.20 -5.61
N GLN A 52 9.85 26.23 -6.67
CA GLN A 52 8.81 25.23 -6.90
C GLN A 52 9.13 24.42 -8.15
N THR A 53 9.28 23.10 -8.02
CA THR A 53 9.38 22.20 -9.18
C THR A 53 7.97 21.75 -9.57
N THR A 54 7.57 22.01 -10.81
CA THR A 54 6.21 21.73 -11.26
C THR A 54 6.18 21.12 -12.66
N ALA A 55 5.28 20.15 -12.84
CA ALA A 55 4.83 19.67 -14.16
C ALA A 55 3.43 20.22 -14.49
N PHE A 56 3.02 21.30 -13.82
CA PHE A 56 1.71 21.95 -13.96
C PHE A 56 0.51 21.03 -13.72
N GLY A 57 0.67 20.04 -12.85
CA GLY A 57 -0.45 19.29 -12.29
C GLY A 57 -1.28 20.17 -11.34
N LEU A 58 -2.56 19.84 -11.15
CA LEU A 58 -3.52 20.66 -10.40
C LEU A 58 -3.01 21.09 -9.02
N THR A 59 -2.44 20.18 -8.23
CA THR A 59 -1.90 20.53 -6.90
C THR A 59 -0.76 21.53 -6.96
N GLY A 60 0.14 21.40 -7.94
CA GLY A 60 1.22 22.37 -8.14
C GLY A 60 0.67 23.74 -8.53
N LEU A 61 -0.37 23.78 -9.36
CA LEU A 61 -1.05 25.02 -9.78
C LEU A 61 -1.73 25.73 -8.60
N VAL A 62 -2.33 24.98 -7.67
CA VAL A 62 -2.88 25.55 -6.43
C VAL A 62 -1.78 26.25 -5.62
N ALA A 63 -0.62 25.61 -5.44
CA ALA A 63 0.49 26.22 -4.72
C ALA A 63 1.01 27.50 -5.40
N ILE A 64 1.08 27.52 -6.74
CA ILE A 64 1.46 28.73 -7.52
C ILE A 64 0.49 29.87 -7.23
N ASP A 65 -0.82 29.60 -7.33
CA ASP A 65 -1.86 30.59 -7.09
C ASP A 65 -1.84 31.11 -5.65
N MET A 66 -1.73 30.22 -4.65
CA MET A 66 -1.59 30.60 -3.24
C MET A 66 -0.36 31.49 -3.01
N LEU A 67 0.81 31.10 -3.54
CA LEU A 67 2.04 31.88 -3.41
C LEU A 67 1.92 33.27 -4.03
N SER A 68 1.26 33.37 -5.20
CA SER A 68 1.02 34.66 -5.87
C SER A 68 0.17 35.63 -5.04
N LYS A 69 -0.70 35.10 -4.17
CA LYS A 69 -1.53 35.89 -3.24
C LYS A 69 -0.83 36.20 -1.93
N ILE A 70 0.08 35.32 -1.50
CA ILE A 70 0.84 35.46 -0.25
C ILE A 70 1.95 36.51 -0.37
N THR A 71 2.69 36.54 -1.50
CA THR A 71 3.86 37.40 -1.66
C THR A 71 3.95 38.01 -3.07
N LYS A 72 4.53 39.21 -3.15
CA LYS A 72 4.84 39.90 -4.43
C LYS A 72 6.06 39.31 -5.14
N SER A 73 6.85 38.51 -4.43
CA SER A 73 8.07 37.88 -4.96
C SER A 73 8.01 36.38 -4.66
N PRO A 74 7.13 35.63 -5.34
CA PRO A 74 7.00 34.20 -5.12
C PRO A 74 8.28 33.45 -5.53
N PRO A 75 8.56 32.28 -4.92
CA PRO A 75 9.63 31.40 -5.34
C PRO A 75 9.60 31.13 -6.86
N PRO A 76 10.76 31.13 -7.56
CA PRO A 76 10.78 30.83 -8.99
C PRO A 76 10.35 29.39 -9.28
N LEU A 77 9.79 29.17 -10.48
CA LEU A 77 9.35 27.87 -10.93
C LEU A 77 10.45 27.16 -11.71
N ILE A 78 10.55 25.85 -11.55
CA ILE A 78 11.39 24.96 -12.35
C ILE A 78 10.46 24.00 -13.09
N PHE A 79 10.51 24.04 -14.42
CA PHE A 79 9.82 23.12 -15.30
C PHE A 79 10.83 22.22 -16.00
N ILE A 80 10.61 20.91 -15.92
CA ILE A 80 11.42 19.92 -16.63
C ILE A 80 10.68 19.56 -17.92
N ASP A 81 11.19 20.12 -19.02
CA ASP A 81 10.71 19.85 -20.36
C ASP A 81 11.35 18.55 -20.85
N THR A 82 10.58 17.47 -20.82
CA THR A 82 11.03 16.14 -21.27
C THR A 82 11.16 16.06 -22.79
N LEU A 83 10.80 17.11 -23.53
CA LEU A 83 10.58 17.18 -24.97
C LEU A 83 9.35 16.38 -25.46
N HIS A 84 8.73 15.60 -24.59
CA HIS A 84 7.64 14.67 -24.92
C HIS A 84 6.32 15.03 -24.22
N HIS A 85 6.18 16.25 -23.69
CA HIS A 85 4.90 16.74 -23.17
C HIS A 85 3.88 16.94 -24.29
N PHE A 86 2.59 16.93 -23.91
CA PHE A 86 1.52 17.36 -24.81
C PHE A 86 1.62 18.85 -25.17
N PRO A 87 1.18 19.26 -26.39
CA PRO A 87 1.01 20.66 -26.76
C PRO A 87 0.26 21.49 -25.72
N GLU A 88 -0.83 20.95 -25.18
CA GLU A 88 -1.67 21.60 -24.16
C GLU A 88 -0.92 21.89 -22.85
N THR A 89 0.12 21.11 -22.52
CA THR A 89 0.99 21.39 -21.38
C THR A 89 1.84 22.63 -21.64
N TYR A 90 2.41 22.79 -22.84
CA TYR A 90 3.17 23.99 -23.20
C TYR A 90 2.29 25.24 -23.26
N GLU A 91 1.07 25.12 -23.79
CA GLU A 91 0.08 26.20 -23.74
C GLU A 91 -0.19 26.64 -22.29
N LEU A 92 -0.40 25.67 -21.39
CA LEU A 92 -0.60 25.94 -19.97
C LEU A 92 0.61 26.63 -19.32
N VAL A 93 1.85 26.27 -19.69
CA VAL A 93 3.06 26.95 -19.18
C VAL A 93 3.00 28.43 -19.50
N GLU A 94 2.67 28.79 -20.75
CA GLU A 94 2.57 30.20 -21.17
C GLU A 94 1.37 30.92 -20.51
N GLU A 95 0.24 30.25 -20.34
CA GLU A 95 -0.91 30.79 -19.60
C GLU A 95 -0.57 31.10 -18.13
N VAL A 96 0.12 30.18 -17.45
CA VAL A 96 0.57 30.35 -16.05
C VAL A 96 1.60 31.49 -15.96
N LYS A 97 2.57 31.53 -16.87
CA LYS A 97 3.57 32.60 -16.95
C LYS A 97 2.92 33.97 -17.13
N LYS A 98 1.92 34.06 -18.01
CA LYS A 98 1.16 35.30 -18.25
C LYS A 98 0.31 35.69 -17.04
N LYS A 99 -0.38 34.75 -16.41
CA LYS A 99 -1.29 35.04 -15.29
C LYS A 99 -0.54 35.47 -14.03
N TYR A 100 0.52 34.76 -13.66
CA TYR A 100 1.21 34.97 -12.37
C TYR A 100 2.50 35.78 -12.48
N GLY A 101 2.98 36.08 -13.69
CA GLY A 101 4.24 36.81 -13.89
C GLY A 101 5.47 36.07 -13.34
N SER A 102 5.36 34.76 -13.11
CA SER A 102 6.40 33.97 -12.47
C SER A 102 7.59 33.74 -13.39
N SER A 103 8.82 33.80 -12.84
CA SER A 103 10.02 33.30 -13.53
C SER A 103 9.94 31.78 -13.63
N ILE A 104 9.96 31.25 -14.86
CA ILE A 104 9.96 29.80 -15.12
C ILE A 104 11.29 29.42 -15.75
N HIS A 105 12.08 28.66 -15.00
CA HIS A 105 13.33 28.05 -15.47
C HIS A 105 12.99 26.72 -16.15
N VAL A 106 13.30 26.62 -17.44
CA VAL A 106 13.02 25.42 -18.24
C VAL A 106 14.31 24.64 -18.44
N TYR A 107 14.31 23.39 -18.01
CA TYR A 107 15.44 22.47 -18.18
C TYR A 107 15.03 21.29 -19.05
N LYS A 108 15.90 20.96 -20.01
CA LYS A 108 15.74 19.91 -21.02
C LYS A 108 16.81 18.84 -20.86
N PRO A 109 16.65 17.64 -21.47
CA PRO A 109 17.71 16.65 -21.57
C PRO A 109 19.03 17.27 -22.07
N GLU A 110 20.15 16.89 -21.47
CA GLU A 110 21.45 17.48 -21.80
C GLU A 110 21.79 17.36 -23.30
N GLY A 111 22.01 18.51 -23.94
CA GLY A 111 22.37 18.61 -25.36
C GLY A 111 21.20 18.39 -26.33
N CYS A 112 19.95 18.50 -25.87
CA CYS A 112 18.76 18.35 -26.71
C CYS A 112 17.85 19.57 -26.61
N ASP A 113 17.62 20.26 -27.73
CA ASP A 113 16.69 21.39 -27.80
C ASP A 113 15.32 20.96 -28.33
N ALA A 114 15.27 19.92 -29.16
CA ALA A 114 14.07 19.34 -29.73
C ALA A 114 14.07 17.80 -29.65
N VAL A 115 12.89 17.19 -29.86
CA VAL A 115 12.71 15.73 -29.91
C VAL A 115 13.68 15.08 -30.91
N THR A 116 13.93 15.73 -32.05
CA THR A 116 14.86 15.24 -33.06
C THR A 116 16.30 15.11 -32.57
N ASP A 117 16.74 15.95 -31.62
CA ASP A 117 18.08 15.86 -31.06
C ASP A 117 18.17 14.70 -30.08
N PHE A 118 17.10 14.49 -29.31
CA PHE A 118 16.97 13.36 -28.40
C PHE A 118 16.96 12.04 -29.17
N GLU A 119 16.18 11.94 -30.24
CA GLU A 119 16.09 10.74 -31.08
C GLU A 119 17.40 10.44 -31.82
N LYS A 120 18.14 11.46 -32.26
CA LYS A 120 19.50 11.27 -32.82
C LYS A 120 20.48 10.69 -31.81
N LYS A 121 20.36 11.10 -30.54
CA LYS A 121 21.29 10.71 -29.46
C LYS A 121 20.94 9.35 -28.85
N HIS A 122 19.65 9.06 -28.67
CA HIS A 122 19.16 7.91 -27.91
C HIS A 122 18.32 6.92 -28.73
N GLY A 123 17.95 7.28 -29.97
CA GLY A 123 17.05 6.51 -30.82
C GLY A 123 15.59 6.94 -30.70
N GLU A 124 14.81 6.68 -31.77
CA GLU A 124 13.36 6.87 -31.77
C GLU A 124 12.70 5.98 -30.72
N ARG A 125 11.65 6.49 -30.07
CA ARG A 125 10.84 5.73 -29.10
C ARG A 125 11.68 5.08 -27.98
N PHE A 126 12.74 5.75 -27.53
CA PHE A 126 13.68 5.21 -26.53
C PHE A 126 13.00 4.72 -25.23
N TRP A 127 11.85 5.29 -24.86
CA TRP A 127 11.03 4.86 -23.72
C TRP A 127 10.50 3.41 -23.84
N GLU A 128 10.46 2.83 -25.04
CA GLU A 128 10.11 1.42 -25.29
C GLU A 128 11.32 0.49 -25.19
N VAL A 129 12.52 1.04 -25.40
CA VAL A 129 13.78 0.30 -25.37
C VAL A 129 14.31 0.21 -23.94
N ASP A 130 14.45 1.35 -23.28
CA ASP A 130 14.93 1.46 -21.90
C ASP A 130 14.23 2.60 -21.15
N GLU A 131 13.10 2.27 -20.53
CA GLU A 131 12.29 3.22 -19.76
C GLU A 131 13.04 3.82 -18.56
N GLN A 132 13.92 3.06 -17.92
CA GLN A 132 14.63 3.53 -16.73
C GLN A 132 15.67 4.59 -17.11
N THR A 133 16.43 4.33 -18.17
CA THR A 133 17.38 5.30 -18.69
C THR A 133 16.65 6.50 -19.29
N TYR A 134 15.54 6.30 -20.01
CA TYR A 134 14.68 7.39 -20.49
C TYR A 134 14.27 8.34 -19.35
N ASP A 135 13.69 7.80 -18.27
CA ASP A 135 13.29 8.62 -17.11
C ASP A 135 14.47 9.36 -16.47
N PHE A 136 15.64 8.73 -16.42
CA PHE A 136 16.82 9.40 -15.91
C PHE A 136 17.22 10.60 -16.77
N VAL A 137 17.41 10.40 -18.08
CA VAL A 137 17.94 11.44 -18.98
C VAL A 137 16.94 12.57 -19.24
N VAL A 138 15.63 12.30 -19.20
CA VAL A 138 14.61 13.32 -19.47
C VAL A 138 14.06 14.01 -18.24
N LYS A 139 14.19 13.43 -17.04
CA LYS A 139 13.60 13.98 -15.80
C LYS A 139 14.64 14.18 -14.71
N VAL A 140 15.35 13.12 -14.34
CA VAL A 140 16.22 13.12 -13.15
C VAL A 140 17.48 13.95 -13.35
N GLU A 141 18.19 13.76 -14.47
CA GLU A 141 19.38 14.54 -14.81
C GLU A 141 19.05 16.04 -14.96
N PRO A 142 18.05 16.45 -15.76
CA PRO A 142 17.77 17.87 -15.94
C PRO A 142 17.31 18.55 -14.64
N ALA A 143 16.54 17.85 -13.80
CA ALA A 143 16.14 18.38 -12.49
C ALA A 143 17.34 18.58 -11.58
N ARG A 144 18.25 17.60 -11.51
CA ARG A 144 19.45 17.74 -10.68
C ARG A 144 20.33 18.89 -11.16
N ARG A 145 20.57 18.98 -12.46
CA ARG A 145 21.36 20.07 -13.06
C ARG A 145 20.72 21.43 -12.78
N ALA A 146 19.39 21.54 -12.88
CA ALA A 146 18.67 22.74 -12.48
C ALA A 146 18.92 23.11 -11.01
N TYR A 147 18.88 22.13 -10.10
CA TYR A 147 19.12 22.39 -8.69
C TYR A 147 20.55 22.85 -8.40
N GLU A 148 21.54 22.32 -9.10
CA GLU A 148 22.93 22.70 -8.94
C GLU A 148 23.22 24.09 -9.53
N GLU A 149 22.81 24.35 -10.76
CA GLU A 149 23.05 25.62 -11.46
C GLU A 149 22.32 26.81 -10.81
N LEU A 150 21.11 26.59 -10.31
CA LEU A 150 20.30 27.63 -9.65
C LEU A 150 20.57 27.73 -8.14
N GLY A 151 21.43 26.88 -7.57
CA GLY A 151 21.74 26.87 -6.14
C GLY A 151 20.54 26.49 -5.25
N VAL A 152 19.63 25.67 -5.75
CA VAL A 152 18.40 25.26 -5.06
C VAL A 152 18.74 24.44 -3.82
N LYS A 153 18.11 24.79 -2.69
CA LYS A 153 18.23 24.04 -1.43
C LYS A 153 16.89 23.48 -0.96
N SER A 154 15.79 24.05 -1.43
CA SER A 154 14.44 23.63 -1.07
C SER A 154 13.50 23.70 -2.26
N VAL A 155 12.63 22.69 -2.42
CA VAL A 155 11.62 22.65 -3.48
C VAL A 155 10.23 22.41 -2.94
N ILE A 156 9.27 23.18 -3.44
CA ILE A 156 7.84 22.91 -3.27
C ILE A 156 7.41 21.87 -4.31
N THR A 157 6.68 20.85 -3.87
CA THR A 157 6.13 19.80 -4.74
C THR A 157 4.61 19.72 -4.65
N GLY A 158 3.97 19.16 -5.70
CA GLY A 158 2.53 18.93 -5.75
C GLY A 158 2.10 17.54 -5.28
N ARG A 159 2.85 16.89 -4.38
CA ARG A 159 2.53 15.54 -3.86
C ARG A 159 1.49 15.61 -2.74
N ARG A 160 0.56 14.64 -2.71
CA ARG A 160 -0.48 14.51 -1.69
C ARG A 160 -0.63 13.05 -1.24
N ALA A 161 -1.02 12.83 0.00
CA ALA A 161 -1.25 11.49 0.55
C ALA A 161 -2.37 10.75 -0.16
N SER A 162 -3.43 11.46 -0.58
CA SER A 162 -4.58 10.89 -1.30
C SER A 162 -4.24 10.30 -2.67
N GLN A 163 -3.02 10.53 -3.19
CA GLN A 163 -2.56 9.94 -4.45
C GLN A 163 -2.10 8.48 -4.29
N GLY A 164 -2.04 7.97 -3.05
CA GLY A 164 -1.84 6.55 -2.75
C GLY A 164 -0.39 6.05 -2.89
N ALA A 165 -0.24 4.73 -2.84
CA ALA A 165 1.04 4.02 -2.94
C ALA A 165 2.12 4.59 -1.98
N ASP A 166 3.29 4.94 -2.50
CA ASP A 166 4.41 5.46 -1.71
C ASP A 166 4.13 6.84 -1.10
N ARG A 167 3.06 7.53 -1.53
CA ARG A 167 2.64 8.84 -0.98
C ARG A 167 1.75 8.73 0.24
N ALA A 168 1.25 7.55 0.60
CA ALA A 168 0.27 7.41 1.69
C ALA A 168 0.77 7.92 3.06
N ASN A 169 2.09 7.94 3.29
CA ASN A 169 2.72 8.42 4.52
C ASN A 169 3.55 9.70 4.32
N LEU A 170 3.13 10.56 3.38
CA LEU A 170 3.85 11.79 3.03
C LEU A 170 3.89 12.77 4.22
N SER A 171 5.08 13.25 4.56
CA SER A 171 5.26 14.32 5.56
C SER A 171 5.21 15.71 4.90
N PRO A 172 4.84 16.78 5.64
CA PRO A 172 4.87 18.15 5.13
C PRO A 172 6.24 18.56 4.59
N LEU A 173 7.32 18.15 5.25
CA LEU A 173 8.70 18.39 4.85
C LEU A 173 9.49 17.07 4.84
N GLU A 174 10.20 16.82 3.76
CA GLU A 174 11.10 15.67 3.59
C GLU A 174 12.52 16.15 3.25
N VAL A 175 13.52 15.33 3.52
CA VAL A 175 14.91 15.54 3.08
C VAL A 175 15.29 14.35 2.21
N ASP A 176 15.78 14.59 1.00
CA ASP A 176 16.29 13.50 0.17
C ASP A 176 17.76 13.18 0.44
N ASP A 177 18.26 12.09 -0.16
CA ASP A 177 19.64 11.62 0.05
C ASP A 177 20.70 12.63 -0.42
N THR A 178 20.32 13.65 -1.18
CA THR A 178 21.21 14.74 -1.61
C THR A 178 21.20 15.93 -0.64
N GLY A 179 20.36 15.89 0.40
CA GLY A 179 20.14 16.97 1.35
C GLY A 179 19.14 18.04 0.87
N LEU A 180 18.42 17.81 -0.24
CA LEU A 180 17.41 18.73 -0.76
C LEU A 180 16.15 18.66 0.11
N LEU A 181 15.67 19.81 0.57
CA LEU A 181 14.40 19.89 1.30
C LEU A 181 13.23 19.84 0.31
N LYS A 182 12.25 18.95 0.54
CA LYS A 182 11.04 18.79 -0.27
C LYS A 182 9.82 19.14 0.56
N LEU A 183 9.19 20.27 0.27
CA LEU A 183 7.97 20.72 0.93
C LEU A 183 6.73 20.26 0.15
N ASN A 184 5.79 19.65 0.86
CA ASN A 184 4.52 19.16 0.35
C ASN A 184 3.36 19.93 1.02
N PRO A 185 3.11 21.20 0.65
CA PRO A 185 2.18 22.06 1.40
C PRO A 185 0.71 21.58 1.33
N LEU A 186 0.37 20.82 0.30
CA LEU A 186 -0.96 20.22 0.11
C LEU A 186 -1.00 18.73 0.51
N PHE A 187 -0.06 18.24 1.34
CA PHE A 187 0.09 16.81 1.64
C PHE A 187 -1.22 16.15 2.11
N ALA A 188 -2.02 16.85 2.93
CA ALA A 188 -3.28 16.36 3.49
C ALA A 188 -4.52 16.62 2.63
N TRP A 189 -4.42 17.40 1.55
CA TRP A 189 -5.58 17.71 0.72
C TRP A 189 -6.01 16.52 -0.15
N THR A 190 -7.32 16.27 -0.20
CA THR A 190 -7.90 15.31 -1.13
C THR A 190 -8.06 15.94 -2.52
N PHE A 191 -8.28 15.10 -3.53
CA PHE A 191 -8.46 15.57 -4.91
C PHE A 191 -9.66 16.53 -5.07
N PRO A 192 -10.85 16.26 -4.48
CA PRO A 192 -11.99 17.20 -4.55
C PRO A 192 -11.69 18.60 -4.01
N PHE A 193 -10.90 18.73 -2.94
CA PHE A 193 -10.49 20.04 -2.42
C PHE A 193 -9.59 20.79 -3.40
N VAL A 194 -8.68 20.08 -4.08
CA VAL A 194 -7.84 20.66 -5.14
C VAL A 194 -8.72 21.15 -6.29
N GLU A 195 -9.67 20.34 -6.77
CA GLU A 195 -10.58 20.73 -7.84
C GLU A 195 -11.46 21.93 -7.48
N TRP A 196 -12.02 21.93 -6.26
CA TRP A 196 -12.77 23.05 -5.73
C TRP A 196 -11.94 24.34 -5.76
N TYR A 197 -10.71 24.30 -5.23
CA TYR A 197 -9.86 25.50 -5.18
C TYR A 197 -9.55 26.01 -6.59
N ILE A 198 -9.20 25.12 -7.52
CA ILE A 198 -8.90 25.46 -8.92
C ILE A 198 -10.09 26.18 -9.56
N LYS A 199 -11.30 25.65 -9.36
CA LYS A 199 -12.54 26.22 -9.89
C LYS A 199 -12.83 27.58 -9.25
N GLU A 200 -12.85 27.64 -7.94
CA GLU A 200 -13.22 28.85 -7.18
C GLU A 200 -12.26 30.02 -7.45
N ASN A 201 -10.98 29.74 -7.64
CA ASN A 201 -9.95 30.75 -7.86
C ASN A 201 -9.61 30.98 -9.34
N ASN A 202 -10.37 30.36 -10.25
CA ASN A 202 -10.15 30.44 -11.70
C ASN A 202 -8.69 30.14 -12.10
N VAL A 203 -8.07 29.15 -11.46
CA VAL A 203 -6.66 28.78 -11.70
C VAL A 203 -6.56 28.11 -13.08
N PRO A 204 -5.63 28.54 -13.97
CA PRO A 204 -5.42 27.89 -15.26
C PRO A 204 -5.07 26.43 -15.04
N ARG A 205 -5.64 25.54 -15.84
CA ARG A 205 -5.43 24.10 -15.76
C ARG A 205 -5.33 23.50 -17.15
N ASN A 206 -4.73 22.31 -17.24
CA ASN A 206 -4.51 21.65 -18.52
C ASN A 206 -5.85 21.29 -19.18
N LYS A 207 -6.05 21.69 -20.43
CA LYS A 207 -7.28 21.44 -21.22
C LYS A 207 -7.56 19.95 -21.41
N LEU A 208 -6.54 19.10 -21.34
CA LEU A 208 -6.69 17.64 -21.39
C LEU A 208 -7.51 17.09 -20.22
N LEU A 209 -7.58 17.79 -19.09
CA LEU A 209 -8.42 17.36 -17.97
C LEU A 209 -9.90 17.28 -18.35
N ASP A 210 -10.38 18.19 -19.21
CA ASP A 210 -11.76 18.17 -19.74
C ASP A 210 -12.01 17.05 -20.74
N GLN A 211 -10.95 16.42 -21.22
CA GLN A 211 -11.00 15.33 -22.19
C GLN A 211 -10.91 13.94 -21.53
N GLY A 212 -10.93 13.88 -20.19
CA GLY A 212 -10.90 12.64 -19.41
C GLY A 212 -9.51 12.23 -18.88
N TYR A 213 -8.49 13.08 -19.03
CA TYR A 213 -7.19 12.84 -18.40
C TYR A 213 -7.22 13.30 -16.93
N ARG A 214 -6.88 12.43 -15.97
CA ARG A 214 -6.80 12.84 -14.55
C ARG A 214 -5.39 13.25 -14.11
N SER A 215 -4.36 12.81 -14.84
CA SER A 215 -2.96 13.16 -14.62
C SER A 215 -2.23 13.26 -15.96
N VAL A 216 -1.53 14.37 -16.22
CA VAL A 216 -0.94 14.69 -17.54
C VAL A 216 0.58 14.83 -17.48
N GLY A 217 1.31 14.18 -18.39
CA GLY A 217 2.78 14.16 -18.47
C GLY A 217 3.20 13.81 -19.90
N ASP A 218 4.16 12.90 -20.10
CA ASP A 218 4.60 12.59 -21.47
C ASP A 218 3.48 11.92 -22.28
N TRP A 219 3.32 12.31 -23.55
CA TRP A 219 2.17 11.92 -24.38
C TRP A 219 2.08 10.41 -24.61
N HIS A 220 3.21 9.71 -24.66
CA HIS A 220 3.29 8.26 -24.90
C HIS A 220 2.99 7.41 -23.67
N SER A 221 2.99 7.99 -22.46
CA SER A 221 2.80 7.28 -21.19
C SER A 221 1.65 7.84 -20.36
N THR A 222 0.78 8.62 -20.99
CA THR A 222 -0.42 9.19 -20.39
C THR A 222 -1.65 8.66 -21.12
N VAL A 223 -2.57 8.02 -20.40
CA VAL A 223 -3.86 7.59 -20.95
C VAL A 223 -5.02 8.26 -20.22
N LYS A 224 -6.17 8.32 -20.88
CA LYS A 224 -7.42 8.73 -20.24
C LYS A 224 -7.78 7.70 -19.16
N SER A 225 -8.34 8.17 -18.05
CA SER A 225 -8.83 7.26 -17.01
C SER A 225 -10.11 6.57 -17.50
N GLY A 226 -10.20 5.25 -17.33
CA GLY A 226 -11.37 4.45 -17.67
C GLY A 226 -12.47 4.54 -16.60
N GLU A 227 -13.67 4.08 -16.95
CA GLU A 227 -14.74 3.87 -15.95
C GLU A 227 -14.32 2.75 -14.98
N GLY A 228 -14.20 3.07 -13.69
CA GLY A 228 -13.73 2.14 -12.64
C GLY A 228 -12.28 2.34 -12.18
N ASP A 229 -11.54 3.27 -12.79
CA ASP A 229 -10.20 3.65 -12.31
C ASP A 229 -10.28 4.46 -11.00
N ALA A 230 -10.06 3.79 -9.87
CA ALA A 230 -10.21 4.37 -8.53
C ALA A 230 -9.13 5.41 -8.15
N GLY A 231 -8.03 5.52 -8.90
CA GLY A 231 -6.89 6.38 -8.55
C GLY A 231 -6.75 7.62 -9.43
N GLU A 232 -6.48 8.79 -8.84
CA GLU A 232 -6.10 10.04 -9.55
C GLU A 232 -4.93 9.85 -10.52
N ARG A 233 -4.07 8.86 -10.26
CA ARG A 233 -2.92 8.50 -11.08
C ARG A 233 -3.13 7.24 -11.93
N ALA A 234 -4.34 6.66 -11.97
CA ALA A 234 -4.59 5.39 -12.66
C ALA A 234 -4.32 5.45 -14.18
N GLY A 235 -4.45 6.63 -14.80
CA GLY A 235 -4.07 6.86 -16.19
C GLY A 235 -2.55 6.94 -16.45
N ARG A 236 -1.72 6.72 -15.43
CA ARG A 236 -0.27 6.61 -15.54
C ARG A 236 0.13 5.14 -15.48
N TRP A 237 1.02 4.73 -16.39
CA TRP A 237 1.61 3.38 -16.38
C TRP A 237 0.62 2.24 -16.68
N ALA A 238 -0.38 2.47 -17.54
CA ALA A 238 -1.26 1.40 -18.02
C ALA A 238 -0.43 0.21 -18.54
N GLY A 239 -0.60 -0.95 -17.90
CA GLY A 239 0.15 -2.18 -18.20
C GLY A 239 1.46 -2.39 -17.43
N LYS A 240 1.84 -1.52 -16.48
CA LYS A 240 3.12 -1.60 -15.73
C LYS A 240 2.88 -1.53 -14.21
N ALA A 241 2.64 -2.68 -13.58
CA ALA A 241 2.32 -2.79 -12.15
C ALA A 241 3.47 -2.40 -11.19
N GLU A 242 4.71 -2.34 -11.68
CA GLU A 242 5.91 -2.14 -10.86
C GLU A 242 6.25 -0.67 -10.58
N LYS A 243 5.63 0.28 -11.30
CA LYS A 243 6.01 1.69 -11.25
C LYS A 243 4.97 2.53 -10.52
N THR A 244 5.26 2.81 -9.25
CA THR A 244 4.37 3.57 -8.34
C THR A 244 4.71 5.06 -8.29
N GLU A 245 5.97 5.43 -8.56
CA GLU A 245 6.47 6.80 -8.46
C GLU A 245 7.22 7.28 -9.72
N CYS A 246 7.31 8.60 -9.87
CA CYS A 246 8.13 9.23 -10.89
C CYS A 246 9.62 9.19 -10.47
N GLY A 247 10.54 9.00 -11.41
CA GLY A 247 11.99 9.00 -11.14
C GLY A 247 12.52 10.24 -10.40
N LEU A 248 11.82 11.38 -10.49
CA LEU A 248 12.12 12.61 -9.73
C LEU A 248 12.02 12.47 -8.21
N HIS A 249 11.34 11.43 -7.71
CA HIS A 249 11.12 11.19 -6.28
C HIS A 249 11.78 9.90 -5.79
N VAL A 250 12.66 9.32 -6.61
CA VAL A 250 13.45 8.12 -6.29
C VAL A 250 14.91 8.52 -6.02
N ASP A 251 15.69 7.65 -5.39
CA ASP A 251 17.12 7.86 -5.09
C ASP A 251 17.93 8.24 -6.35
N TYR A 252 18.43 9.48 -6.35
CA TYR A 252 19.20 10.06 -7.46
C TYR A 252 20.48 9.28 -7.75
N PHE A 253 21.24 8.90 -6.72
CA PHE A 253 22.54 8.24 -6.88
C PHE A 253 22.35 6.85 -7.45
N SER A 254 21.32 6.13 -7.00
CA SER A 254 20.93 4.82 -7.55
C SER A 254 20.56 4.92 -9.03
N MET A 255 19.73 5.91 -9.40
CA MET A 255 19.31 6.07 -10.80
C MET A 255 20.49 6.49 -11.70
N LYS A 256 21.36 7.39 -11.23
CA LYS A 256 22.55 7.81 -11.97
C LYS A 256 23.51 6.65 -12.24
N ALA A 257 23.79 5.84 -11.22
CA ALA A 257 24.68 4.70 -11.37
C ALA A 257 24.12 3.66 -12.35
N ALA A 258 22.82 3.36 -12.25
CA ALA A 258 22.15 2.42 -13.15
C ALA A 258 22.08 2.93 -14.59
N ALA A 259 21.71 4.20 -14.79
CA ALA A 259 21.64 4.81 -16.12
C ALA A 259 23.03 4.91 -16.77
N LYS A 260 24.06 5.31 -16.01
CA LYS A 260 25.43 5.35 -16.53
C LYS A 260 25.89 3.98 -17.00
N LYS A 261 25.71 2.95 -16.17
CA LYS A 261 26.06 1.58 -16.54
C LYS A 261 25.34 1.12 -17.81
N ARG A 262 24.03 1.41 -17.94
CA ARG A 262 23.25 1.03 -19.12
C ARG A 262 23.63 1.82 -20.38
N LEU A 263 23.89 3.12 -20.25
CA LEU A 263 24.37 3.95 -21.35
C LEU A 263 25.75 3.48 -21.86
N ASP A 264 26.61 3.02 -20.95
CA ASP A 264 27.92 2.45 -21.28
C ASP A 264 27.82 1.02 -21.89
N GLU A 265 26.78 0.26 -21.54
CA GLU A 265 26.53 -1.13 -22.01
C GLU A 265 25.64 -1.21 -23.25
N LEU A 266 24.93 -0.13 -23.63
CA LEU A 266 24.12 -0.11 -24.84
C LEU A 266 25.04 -0.24 -26.06
N PRO A 267 24.87 -1.30 -26.90
CA PRO A 267 25.66 -1.41 -28.11
C PRO A 267 25.38 -0.19 -28.98
N TYR A 268 26.46 0.47 -29.43
CA TYR A 268 26.39 1.52 -30.44
C TYR A 268 25.57 0.99 -31.61
N MET A 269 24.30 1.38 -31.69
CA MET A 269 23.42 1.06 -32.80
C MET A 269 23.84 1.98 -33.94
N PRO A 270 24.49 1.48 -35.02
CA PRO A 270 24.67 2.30 -36.20
C PRO A 270 23.27 2.62 -36.72
N THR A 271 23.04 3.90 -37.02
CA THR A 271 21.86 4.39 -37.74
C THR A 271 21.66 3.56 -39.00
N CYS A 272 20.71 2.62 -38.96
CA CYS A 272 20.43 1.74 -40.09
C CYS A 272 18.91 1.65 -40.34
N LEU A 273 18.55 2.27 -41.46
CA LEU A 273 17.39 2.02 -42.33
C LEU A 273 16.05 2.60 -41.87
N ALA A 274 15.88 3.87 -42.27
CA ALA A 274 14.60 4.42 -42.69
C ALA A 274 13.78 3.36 -43.46
N ARG A 275 12.68 2.90 -42.86
CA ARG A 275 11.61 2.26 -43.61
C ARG A 275 10.99 3.32 -44.50
N ALA A 276 11.26 3.23 -45.80
CA ALA A 276 10.60 4.04 -46.82
C ALA A 276 9.07 3.94 -46.66
N PRO A 277 8.32 5.05 -46.79
CA PRO A 277 6.87 5.00 -46.78
C PRO A 277 6.40 4.26 -48.03
N MET A 278 5.63 3.18 -47.85
CA MET A 278 4.92 2.56 -48.98
C MET A 278 3.80 3.50 -49.41
N TYR A 279 4.12 4.37 -50.35
CA TYR A 279 3.18 5.12 -51.17
C TYR A 279 2.51 4.11 -52.11
N VAL A 280 1.20 3.88 -51.98
CA VAL A 280 0.42 3.16 -53.00
C VAL A 280 -0.11 4.21 -53.97
N PRO A 281 0.27 4.20 -55.26
CA PRO A 281 -0.32 5.10 -56.24
C PRO A 281 -1.69 4.59 -56.70
N ILE A 282 -2.58 5.55 -56.94
CA ILE A 282 -3.88 5.39 -57.59
C ILE A 282 -3.68 5.12 -59.10
N GLY A 283 -4.42 4.15 -59.64
CA GLY A 283 -4.64 3.90 -61.08
C GLY A 283 -5.46 2.63 -61.27
N SER A 284 -6.79 2.73 -61.38
CA SER A 284 -7.59 2.73 -62.63
C SER A 284 -7.88 1.34 -63.23
N ASP A 285 -9.18 1.02 -63.22
CA ASP A 285 -9.96 0.16 -64.13
C ASP A 285 -10.07 -1.37 -63.95
N ALA A 286 -11.26 -1.73 -63.43
CA ALA A 286 -12.31 -2.56 -64.05
C ALA A 286 -12.21 -4.10 -64.11
N SER A 287 -13.24 -4.70 -63.48
CA SER A 287 -14.03 -5.86 -63.90
C SER A 287 -13.61 -7.28 -63.49
N SER A 288 -14.48 -7.86 -62.66
CA SER A 288 -15.12 -9.19 -62.79
C SER A 288 -14.84 -10.26 -61.72
N ALA A 289 -15.97 -10.77 -61.21
CA ALA A 289 -16.27 -12.13 -60.78
C ALA A 289 -15.62 -12.72 -59.51
N LEU A 290 -16.46 -12.76 -58.47
CA LEU A 290 -16.74 -13.90 -57.57
C LEU A 290 -15.99 -15.21 -57.87
N ASP A 291 -15.16 -15.66 -56.94
CA ASP A 291 -15.22 -17.03 -56.41
C ASP A 291 -14.41 -17.16 -55.10
N MET A 292 -15.01 -17.68 -54.04
CA MET A 292 -14.36 -17.89 -52.73
C MET A 292 -14.34 -19.39 -52.44
N HIS A 293 -13.19 -20.03 -52.70
CA HIS A 293 -12.93 -21.40 -52.29
C HIS A 293 -11.71 -21.48 -51.35
N ARG A 294 -11.99 -22.13 -50.21
CA ARG A 294 -11.06 -22.66 -49.19
C ARG A 294 -9.77 -23.25 -49.78
N ILE A 295 -8.63 -22.93 -49.17
CA ILE A 295 -7.44 -23.79 -49.14
C ILE A 295 -6.84 -23.77 -47.71
N TYR A 296 -6.99 -24.89 -47.02
CA TYR A 296 -6.15 -25.41 -45.93
C TYR A 296 -4.82 -25.88 -46.57
N VAL A 297 -3.63 -25.89 -45.95
CA VAL A 297 -3.02 -26.93 -45.07
C VAL A 297 -1.59 -26.44 -44.63
N PRO A 298 -0.76 -27.18 -43.84
CA PRO A 298 -0.55 -27.13 -42.38
C PRO A 298 0.88 -26.67 -41.97
N PHE A 299 1.19 -26.69 -40.67
CA PHE A 299 2.58 -26.76 -40.18
C PHE A 299 2.73 -27.87 -39.14
N ASP A 300 3.63 -28.80 -39.41
CA ASP A 300 3.97 -29.98 -38.61
C ASP A 300 4.71 -29.61 -37.32
N ALA A 301 4.42 -30.34 -36.25
CA ALA A 301 5.12 -30.29 -34.97
C ALA A 301 6.00 -31.54 -34.80
N LEU A 302 7.25 -31.32 -34.36
CA LEU A 302 8.23 -32.34 -34.02
C LEU A 302 8.12 -32.73 -32.53
N ASP A 303 8.08 -34.04 -32.30
CA ASP A 303 8.08 -34.76 -31.02
C ASP A 303 9.34 -34.58 -30.17
N PHE A 304 9.20 -34.71 -28.82
CA PHE A 304 10.10 -35.43 -27.89
C PHE A 304 9.39 -35.59 -26.50
N PRO A 305 9.76 -36.55 -25.63
CA PRO A 305 8.82 -37.47 -25.00
C PRO A 305 8.66 -37.36 -23.47
N HIS A 306 7.58 -37.99 -22.99
CA HIS A 306 7.30 -38.65 -21.69
C HIS A 306 8.51 -38.96 -20.78
N SER A 307 8.45 -39.08 -19.45
CA SER A 307 7.44 -38.97 -18.39
C SER A 307 8.19 -39.21 -17.07
N PHE A 308 7.81 -38.58 -15.95
CA PHE A 308 8.15 -39.10 -14.62
C PHE A 308 7.01 -38.80 -13.65
N ASN A 309 6.35 -39.88 -13.21
CA ASN A 309 5.31 -39.91 -12.20
C ASN A 309 5.98 -40.22 -10.85
N LEU A 310 5.59 -39.53 -9.77
CA LEU A 310 5.76 -40.07 -8.42
C LEU A 310 4.51 -39.79 -7.60
N SER A 311 3.86 -40.89 -7.20
CA SER A 311 2.72 -40.95 -6.30
C SER A 311 3.14 -40.59 -4.87
N VAL A 312 2.27 -39.93 -4.13
CA VAL A 312 2.40 -39.76 -2.68
C VAL A 312 1.35 -40.63 -2.00
N HIS A 313 1.83 -41.65 -1.29
CA HIS A 313 1.03 -42.49 -0.40
C HIS A 313 0.47 -41.68 0.77
N GLN A 314 -0.84 -41.80 1.00
CA GLN A 314 -1.45 -41.61 2.31
C GLN A 314 -1.16 -42.85 3.15
N ASP A 315 -0.60 -42.67 4.35
CA ASP A 315 -1.05 -43.40 5.54
C ASP A 315 -0.56 -42.74 6.85
N SER A 316 -1.42 -42.90 7.85
CA SER A 316 -1.51 -42.32 9.20
C SER A 316 -0.25 -42.34 10.09
N VAL A 317 -0.06 -41.34 10.97
CA VAL A 317 0.16 -41.49 12.44
C VAL A 317 -0.13 -40.16 13.17
N ARG A 318 -0.77 -40.32 14.34
CA ARG A 318 -1.13 -39.39 15.41
C ARG A 318 -0.07 -38.35 15.81
N GLY A 319 -0.56 -37.18 16.23
CA GLY A 319 0.03 -36.37 17.31
C GLY A 319 1.33 -35.65 17.00
N TRP A 320 1.28 -34.57 16.22
CA TRP A 320 2.40 -33.61 16.12
C TRP A 320 1.84 -32.20 15.86
N ARG A 321 2.07 -31.26 16.80
CA ARG A 321 1.88 -29.82 16.55
C ARG A 321 3.14 -29.32 15.83
N PRO A 322 3.06 -28.72 14.63
CA PRO A 322 4.23 -28.09 14.04
C PRO A 322 4.43 -26.71 14.68
N GLU A 323 5.64 -26.45 15.18
CA GLU A 323 6.09 -25.10 15.50
C GLU A 323 5.95 -24.21 14.26
N LEU A 324 5.25 -23.07 14.44
CA LEU A 324 5.02 -22.07 13.40
C LEU A 324 6.37 -21.54 12.91
N HIS A 325 6.73 -21.86 11.67
CA HIS A 325 7.94 -21.32 11.03
C HIS A 325 7.89 -19.79 10.93
N ASN A 326 9.04 -19.11 11.11
CA ASN A 326 9.17 -17.65 11.06
C ASN A 326 8.54 -16.99 9.81
N SER A 327 8.53 -17.68 8.67
CA SER A 327 7.90 -17.23 7.42
C SER A 327 6.37 -17.13 7.51
N THR A 328 5.71 -18.05 8.21
CA THR A 328 4.24 -18.05 8.42
C THR A 328 3.84 -16.91 9.34
N VAL A 329 4.58 -16.69 10.43
CA VAL A 329 4.33 -15.57 11.36
C VAL A 329 4.51 -14.22 10.66
N THR A 330 5.53 -14.07 9.80
CA THR A 330 5.79 -12.84 9.03
C THR A 330 4.73 -12.57 7.95
N ASN A 331 4.11 -13.61 7.39
CA ASN A 331 3.05 -13.46 6.39
C ASN A 331 1.68 -13.18 7.03
N ILE A 332 1.41 -13.74 8.22
CA ILE A 332 0.21 -13.38 9.01
C ILE A 332 0.36 -11.94 9.53
N ALA A 333 1.55 -11.59 10.04
CA ALA A 333 1.93 -10.24 10.47
C ALA A 333 1.70 -9.13 9.45
N THR A 334 1.77 -9.45 8.16
CA THR A 334 1.59 -8.51 7.04
C THR A 334 0.17 -8.60 6.44
N GLY A 335 -0.73 -9.37 7.06
CA GLY A 335 -2.11 -9.55 6.61
C GLY A 335 -2.24 -10.31 5.30
N ARG A 336 -1.21 -11.06 4.86
CA ARG A 336 -1.21 -11.83 3.59
C ARG A 336 -1.76 -13.24 3.74
N ILE A 337 -1.84 -13.76 4.97
CA ILE A 337 -2.36 -15.08 5.32
C ILE A 337 -3.39 -14.90 6.43
N PRO A 338 -4.54 -15.61 6.39
CA PRO A 338 -5.55 -15.53 7.44
C PRO A 338 -5.02 -15.95 8.81
N LEU A 339 -5.59 -15.36 9.86
CA LEU A 339 -5.49 -15.92 11.21
C LEU A 339 -6.17 -17.29 11.24
N ARG A 340 -5.55 -18.26 11.94
CA ARG A 340 -6.09 -19.61 12.14
C ARG A 340 -6.02 -19.99 13.62
N PRO A 341 -6.87 -19.41 14.46
CA PRO A 341 -6.85 -19.72 15.89
C PRO A 341 -7.28 -21.18 16.11
N SER A 342 -6.82 -21.77 17.21
CA SER A 342 -7.34 -23.07 17.66
C SER A 342 -8.75 -22.86 18.20
N LEU A 343 -9.75 -23.27 17.43
CA LEU A 343 -11.14 -23.27 17.88
C LEU A 343 -11.35 -24.37 18.93
N GLY A 344 -12.10 -24.08 19.99
CA GLY A 344 -12.42 -25.05 21.03
C GLY A 344 -13.30 -26.21 20.51
N PRO A 345 -13.56 -27.23 21.34
CA PRO A 345 -14.36 -28.39 20.94
C PRO A 345 -15.81 -28.03 20.56
N GLU A 346 -16.31 -26.88 20.99
CA GLU A 346 -17.65 -26.36 20.67
C GLU A 346 -17.77 -25.78 19.25
N GLY A 347 -16.65 -25.62 18.52
CA GLY A 347 -16.66 -25.12 17.15
C GLY A 347 -16.98 -23.61 17.03
N LEU A 348 -17.45 -23.19 15.85
CA LEU A 348 -17.91 -21.81 15.64
C LEU A 348 -19.36 -21.65 16.12
N PRO A 349 -19.73 -20.49 16.68
CA PRO A 349 -21.14 -20.23 17.02
C PRO A 349 -22.00 -20.32 15.76
N PRO A 350 -23.24 -20.84 15.84
CA PRO A 350 -24.12 -20.94 14.68
C PRO A 350 -24.44 -19.54 14.12
N LEU A 351 -24.75 -19.48 12.83
CA LEU A 351 -25.15 -18.24 12.17
C LEU A 351 -26.53 -17.78 12.70
N PRO A 352 -26.67 -16.52 13.12
CA PRO A 352 -27.95 -15.98 13.53
C PRO A 352 -28.95 -15.96 12.37
N GLU A 353 -30.23 -16.14 12.68
CA GLU A 353 -31.29 -16.01 11.69
C GLU A 353 -31.61 -14.53 11.41
N ILE A 354 -31.77 -14.19 10.13
CA ILE A 354 -32.31 -12.91 9.64
C ILE A 354 -33.81 -13.09 9.43
N TYR A 355 -34.63 -12.31 10.14
CA TYR A 355 -36.09 -12.38 10.12
C TYR A 355 -36.71 -11.62 8.94
N SER A 356 -36.14 -10.48 8.57
CA SER A 356 -36.60 -9.72 7.41
C SER A 356 -36.16 -10.40 6.11
N ASP A 357 -37.13 -10.92 5.36
CA ASP A 357 -36.90 -11.47 4.01
C ASP A 357 -36.30 -10.44 3.04
N ALA A 358 -36.64 -9.15 3.21
CA ALA A 358 -36.10 -8.07 2.38
C ALA A 358 -34.60 -7.88 2.64
N ILE A 359 -34.21 -7.78 3.92
CA ILE A 359 -32.80 -7.67 4.32
C ILE A 359 -32.05 -8.94 3.90
N ARG A 360 -32.63 -10.12 4.14
CA ARG A 360 -32.03 -11.39 3.73
C ARG A 360 -31.73 -11.44 2.24
N ARG A 361 -32.66 -11.02 1.38
CA ARG A 361 -32.44 -10.95 -0.07
C ARG A 361 -31.34 -9.96 -0.43
N GLN A 362 -31.35 -8.78 0.20
CA GLN A 362 -30.37 -7.73 -0.03
C GLN A 362 -28.94 -8.18 0.34
N ILE A 363 -28.74 -8.84 1.49
CA ILE A 363 -27.43 -9.39 1.91
C ILE A 363 -26.81 -10.26 0.80
N PHE A 364 -27.63 -11.10 0.17
CA PHE A 364 -27.17 -12.07 -0.83
C PHE A 364 -27.25 -11.59 -2.27
N THR A 365 -27.53 -10.30 -2.49
CA THR A 365 -27.62 -9.74 -3.84
C THR A 365 -26.41 -8.85 -4.12
N HIS A 366 -25.47 -9.37 -4.91
CA HIS A 366 -24.29 -8.62 -5.32
C HIS A 366 -24.65 -7.50 -6.32
N ARG A 367 -23.99 -6.35 -6.22
CA ARG A 367 -24.20 -5.16 -7.09
C ARG A 367 -24.27 -5.44 -8.59
N SER A 368 -23.52 -6.44 -9.07
CA SER A 368 -23.48 -6.79 -10.50
C SER A 368 -24.83 -7.29 -11.03
N TYR A 369 -25.74 -7.69 -10.15
CA TYR A 369 -27.07 -8.17 -10.54
C TYR A 369 -27.94 -7.04 -11.15
N TYR A 370 -27.79 -5.80 -10.67
CA TYR A 370 -28.64 -4.68 -11.08
C TYR A 370 -28.03 -3.77 -12.16
N ALA A 371 -26.78 -4.02 -12.57
CA ALA A 371 -26.07 -3.28 -13.61
C ALA A 371 -26.21 -1.74 -13.49
N ARG A 372 -26.21 -1.23 -12.25
CA ARG A 372 -26.41 0.20 -11.98
C ARG A 372 -25.20 1.01 -12.47
N PRO A 373 -25.41 2.19 -13.07
CA PRO A 373 -24.30 3.05 -13.49
C PRO A 373 -23.51 3.58 -12.29
N THR A 374 -22.20 3.32 -12.26
CA THR A 374 -21.30 3.68 -11.15
C THR A 374 -21.05 5.19 -11.00
N HIS A 375 -21.53 6.00 -11.95
CA HIS A 375 -21.40 7.46 -11.93
C HIS A 375 -22.57 8.17 -11.23
N ILE A 376 -23.59 7.43 -10.79
CA ILE A 376 -24.73 7.98 -10.06
C ILE A 376 -24.29 8.25 -8.62
N PHE A 377 -24.39 9.51 -8.19
CA PHE A 377 -24.00 9.94 -6.85
C PHE A 377 -24.99 9.47 -5.77
N GLU A 378 -26.30 9.46 -6.10
CA GLU A 378 -27.39 9.07 -5.21
C GLU A 378 -28.40 8.23 -6.00
N ASP A 379 -28.84 7.11 -5.43
CA ASP A 379 -29.99 6.40 -5.97
C ASP A 379 -31.24 7.29 -5.96
N ALA A 380 -32.11 7.11 -6.94
CA ALA A 380 -33.39 7.80 -6.95
C ALA A 380 -34.20 7.42 -5.69
N PRO A 381 -34.87 8.37 -5.00
CA PRO A 381 -35.58 8.08 -3.76
C PRO A 381 -36.65 6.98 -3.84
N TYR A 382 -37.12 6.66 -5.05
CA TYR A 382 -38.12 5.63 -5.34
C TYR A 382 -37.52 4.33 -5.91
N ASP A 383 -36.20 4.27 -6.10
CA ASP A 383 -35.47 3.11 -6.61
C ASP A 383 -34.09 3.00 -5.95
N PRO A 384 -34.03 2.83 -4.61
CA PRO A 384 -32.78 2.63 -3.88
C PRO A 384 -32.10 1.33 -4.33
N SER A 385 -30.76 1.28 -4.31
CA SER A 385 -30.06 0.08 -4.73
C SER A 385 -30.42 -1.09 -3.80
N PRO A 386 -30.97 -2.18 -4.35
CA PRO A 386 -31.36 -3.35 -3.57
C PRO A 386 -30.22 -4.38 -3.46
N ASP A 387 -28.98 -3.97 -3.73
CA ASP A 387 -27.78 -4.79 -3.54
C ASP A 387 -27.19 -4.68 -2.13
N ASN A 388 -26.13 -5.46 -1.90
CA ASN A 388 -25.49 -5.62 -0.60
C ASN A 388 -24.52 -4.49 -0.21
N GLU A 389 -24.19 -3.51 -1.07
CA GLU A 389 -23.12 -2.52 -0.80
C GLU A 389 -23.44 -1.66 0.43
N MET A 390 -24.71 -1.26 0.61
CA MET A 390 -25.14 -0.49 1.78
C MET A 390 -25.00 -1.31 3.07
N LEU A 391 -25.34 -2.60 3.03
CA LEU A 391 -25.23 -3.49 4.18
C LEU A 391 -23.77 -3.83 4.49
N GLU A 392 -22.93 -3.98 3.46
CA GLU A 392 -21.49 -4.16 3.59
C GLU A 392 -20.87 -2.95 4.30
N HIS A 393 -21.16 -1.75 3.82
CA HIS A 393 -20.66 -0.50 4.42
C HIS A 393 -21.06 -0.36 5.90
N LEU A 394 -22.34 -0.64 6.21
CA LEU A 394 -22.83 -0.63 7.58
C LEU A 394 -22.18 -1.73 8.42
N GLY A 395 -22.00 -2.91 7.83
CA GLY A 395 -21.40 -4.09 8.43
C GLY A 395 -19.95 -3.89 8.84
N ASP A 396 -19.11 -3.31 7.98
CA ASP A 396 -17.71 -2.98 8.31
C ASP A 396 -17.63 -2.06 9.53
N THR A 397 -18.50 -1.05 9.58
CA THR A 397 -18.56 -0.11 10.72
C THR A 397 -18.95 -0.82 12.01
N VAL A 398 -20.00 -1.65 11.98
CA VAL A 398 -20.46 -2.43 13.14
C VAL A 398 -19.41 -3.43 13.58
N LEU A 399 -18.78 -4.14 12.63
CA LEU A 399 -17.72 -5.11 12.89
C LEU A 399 -16.51 -4.45 13.56
N SER A 400 -16.08 -3.29 13.03
CA SER A 400 -14.99 -2.49 13.61
C SER A 400 -15.30 -2.05 15.04
N LEU A 401 -16.53 -1.59 15.32
CA LEU A 401 -16.96 -1.23 16.67
C LEU A 401 -16.90 -2.42 17.63
N VAL A 402 -17.45 -3.57 17.22
CA VAL A 402 -17.49 -4.80 18.01
C VAL A 402 -16.08 -5.30 18.32
N VAL A 403 -15.18 -5.34 17.32
CA VAL A 403 -13.78 -5.74 17.51
C VAL A 403 -13.08 -4.82 18.50
N ILE A 404 -13.22 -3.50 18.37
CA ILE A 404 -12.59 -2.53 19.28
C ILE A 404 -13.09 -2.71 20.72
N ASN A 405 -14.41 -2.87 20.91
CA ASN A 405 -14.98 -3.07 22.24
C ASN A 405 -14.48 -4.37 22.87
N LEU A 406 -14.52 -5.47 22.12
CA LEU A 406 -14.03 -6.77 22.60
C LEU A 406 -12.54 -6.74 22.92
N MET A 407 -11.73 -6.05 22.12
CA MET A 407 -10.31 -5.88 22.42
C MET A 407 -10.06 -5.10 23.70
N ARG A 408 -10.86 -4.07 24.01
CA ARG A 408 -10.77 -3.33 25.27
C ARG A 408 -11.19 -4.16 26.47
N GLU A 409 -12.14 -5.09 26.30
CA GLU A 409 -12.54 -6.02 27.35
C GLU A 409 -11.47 -7.09 27.60
N VAL A 410 -10.94 -7.71 26.54
CA VAL A 410 -9.95 -8.78 26.63
C VAL A 410 -8.57 -8.24 27.03
N PHE A 411 -8.21 -7.03 26.58
CA PHE A 411 -6.90 -6.40 26.83
C PHE A 411 -7.04 -4.91 27.22
N PRO A 412 -7.53 -4.58 28.44
CA PRO A 412 -7.88 -3.20 28.84
C PRO A 412 -6.71 -2.21 28.87
N TYR A 413 -5.48 -2.70 28.97
CA TYR A 413 -4.26 -1.88 29.02
C TYR A 413 -3.49 -1.86 27.68
N LEU A 414 -4.10 -2.34 26.60
CA LEU A 414 -3.50 -2.35 25.27
C LEU A 414 -3.40 -0.92 24.73
N ARG A 415 -2.20 -0.51 24.32
CA ARG A 415 -1.98 0.80 23.69
C ARG A 415 -2.59 0.85 22.28
N VAL A 416 -2.95 2.05 21.85
CA VAL A 416 -3.61 2.32 20.54
C VAL A 416 -2.80 1.75 19.37
N GLY A 417 -1.48 1.92 19.33
CA GLY A 417 -0.65 1.43 18.23
C GLY A 417 -0.75 -0.09 17.98
N PRO A 418 -0.44 -0.95 18.97
CA PRO A 418 -0.69 -2.39 18.87
C PRO A 418 -2.16 -2.75 18.65
N SER A 419 -3.10 -1.99 19.24
CA SER A 419 -4.54 -2.19 19.04
C SER A 419 -4.95 -2.06 17.57
N THR A 420 -4.45 -1.04 16.86
CA THR A 420 -4.75 -0.85 15.44
C THR A 420 -4.24 -2.00 14.58
N LYS A 421 -3.06 -2.55 14.91
CA LYS A 421 -2.49 -3.71 14.20
C LYS A 421 -3.31 -4.98 14.42
N ILE A 422 -3.71 -5.25 15.66
CA ILE A 422 -4.54 -6.42 16.00
C ILE A 422 -5.88 -6.32 15.29
N ARG A 423 -6.54 -5.15 15.32
CA ARG A 423 -7.79 -4.91 14.59
C ARG A 423 -7.62 -5.24 13.10
N ALA A 424 -6.60 -4.69 12.45
CA ALA A 424 -6.34 -4.90 11.02
C ALA A 424 -6.12 -6.38 10.64
N LEU A 425 -5.53 -7.19 11.53
CA LEU A 425 -5.37 -8.63 11.31
C LEU A 425 -6.69 -9.39 11.42
N VAL A 426 -7.57 -8.97 12.34
CA VAL A 426 -8.85 -9.63 12.62
C VAL A 426 -9.88 -9.30 11.53
N VAL A 427 -10.01 -8.04 11.14
CA VAL A 427 -10.97 -7.60 10.09
C VAL A 427 -10.39 -7.61 8.68
N GLY A 428 -9.17 -8.11 8.49
CA GLY A 428 -8.57 -8.18 7.16
C GLY A 428 -9.24 -9.21 6.25
N ASN A 429 -9.38 -8.88 4.97
CA ASN A 429 -10.05 -9.71 3.96
C ASN A 429 -9.63 -11.20 3.98
N PRO A 430 -8.34 -11.58 4.11
CA PRO A 430 -7.98 -12.98 4.17
C PRO A 430 -8.58 -13.70 5.38
N THR A 431 -8.57 -13.05 6.56
CA THR A 431 -9.14 -13.61 7.78
C THR A 431 -10.66 -13.73 7.68
N LEU A 432 -11.35 -12.69 7.21
CA LEU A 432 -12.81 -12.73 7.01
C LEU A 432 -13.21 -13.82 6.02
N ALA A 433 -12.52 -13.94 4.89
CA ALA A 433 -12.76 -15.01 3.93
C ALA A 433 -12.54 -16.41 4.54
N SER A 434 -11.52 -16.58 5.39
CA SER A 434 -11.27 -17.83 6.10
C SER A 434 -12.34 -18.14 7.15
N MET A 435 -12.84 -17.12 7.85
CA MET A 435 -13.97 -17.26 8.79
C MET A 435 -15.22 -17.73 8.05
N CYS A 436 -15.58 -17.10 6.92
CA CYS A 436 -16.70 -17.50 6.08
C CYS A 436 -16.61 -18.96 5.63
N ALA A 437 -15.42 -19.38 5.19
CA ALA A 437 -15.19 -20.75 4.73
C ALA A 437 -15.32 -21.81 5.84
N SER A 438 -15.25 -21.39 7.12
CA SER A 438 -15.26 -22.29 8.28
C SER A 438 -16.68 -22.61 8.78
N PHE A 439 -17.72 -21.93 8.29
CA PHE A 439 -19.11 -22.23 8.65
C PHE A 439 -19.59 -23.51 7.91
N PRO A 440 -20.01 -24.57 8.65
CA PRO A 440 -20.29 -25.90 8.10
C PRO A 440 -21.38 -26.00 7.03
N ASP A 441 -22.22 -24.96 6.90
CA ASP A 441 -23.45 -25.01 6.09
C ASP A 441 -23.65 -23.77 5.20
N SER A 442 -22.54 -23.17 4.77
CA SER A 442 -22.49 -21.98 3.91
C SER A 442 -23.31 -22.12 2.61
N ARG A 443 -23.60 -23.34 2.14
CA ARG A 443 -24.48 -23.61 0.98
C ARG A 443 -25.97 -23.71 1.29
N ARG A 444 -26.40 -24.05 2.51
CA ARG A 444 -27.84 -24.18 2.87
C ARG A 444 -28.46 -22.88 3.38
N HIS A 445 -27.65 -21.96 3.90
CA HIS A 445 -28.12 -20.70 4.49
C HIS A 445 -28.03 -19.49 3.54
N GLY A 446 -27.62 -19.69 2.28
CA GLY A 446 -27.50 -18.63 1.28
C GLY A 446 -26.15 -17.89 1.26
N ILE A 447 -25.21 -18.25 2.15
CA ILE A 447 -23.88 -17.60 2.30
C ILE A 447 -22.91 -17.93 1.15
N LEU A 448 -23.25 -18.89 0.31
CA LEU A 448 -22.60 -19.12 -0.96
C LEU A 448 -23.65 -18.94 -2.05
N PRO A 449 -23.42 -18.10 -3.08
CA PRO A 449 -24.32 -18.02 -4.20
C PRO A 449 -24.42 -19.42 -4.83
N THR A 450 -25.62 -20.01 -4.81
CA THR A 450 -25.97 -21.07 -5.75
C THR A 450 -25.83 -20.46 -7.13
N ALA A 451 -24.88 -20.96 -7.91
CA ALA A 451 -24.54 -20.57 -9.29
C ALA A 451 -25.56 -19.61 -9.92
N ILE A 452 -25.15 -18.36 -10.20
CA ILE A 452 -25.95 -17.39 -10.95
C ILE A 452 -26.32 -18.03 -12.30
N PRO A 453 -27.61 -18.35 -12.57
CA PRO A 453 -28.04 -18.75 -13.89
C PRO A 453 -28.08 -17.49 -14.76
N ASN A 454 -27.39 -17.54 -15.89
CA ASN A 454 -27.34 -16.49 -16.90
C ASN A 454 -28.77 -16.12 -17.39
N PRO A 455 -29.21 -14.85 -17.36
CA PRO A 455 -30.59 -14.45 -17.64
C PRO A 455 -30.86 -14.20 -19.14
N HIS A 456 -30.38 -15.08 -20.01
CA HIS A 456 -30.99 -15.26 -21.33
C HIS A 456 -31.42 -16.72 -21.47
N VAL A 457 -32.50 -17.12 -20.79
CA VAL A 457 -33.53 -18.11 -21.17
C VAL A 457 -34.49 -18.33 -19.97
N HIS A 458 -35.65 -17.67 -20.05
CA HIS A 458 -37.01 -18.07 -19.64
C HIS A 458 -37.35 -18.81 -18.32
N GLN A 459 -38.28 -18.17 -17.59
CA GLN A 459 -39.54 -18.67 -16.97
C GLN A 459 -39.55 -19.68 -15.79
N PHE A 460 -40.17 -19.20 -14.69
CA PHE A 460 -41.03 -19.87 -13.69
C PHE A 460 -40.57 -21.20 -13.06
N CYS A 461 -40.51 -21.28 -11.72
CA CYS A 461 -41.70 -21.62 -10.92
C CYS A 461 -41.46 -21.63 -9.39
N GLU A 462 -42.58 -21.47 -8.71
CA GLU A 462 -42.86 -21.35 -7.28
C GLU A 462 -42.77 -22.66 -6.45
N ILE A 463 -42.59 -22.49 -5.13
CA ILE A 463 -43.23 -23.16 -3.97
C ILE A 463 -43.40 -24.71 -4.01
N SER A 464 -42.85 -25.40 -2.98
CA SER A 464 -43.47 -26.47 -2.14
C SER A 464 -42.62 -27.74 -1.91
N SER A 465 -42.81 -28.33 -0.72
CA SER A 465 -42.13 -29.49 -0.10
C SER A 465 -42.48 -30.89 -0.70
N PRO A 466 -42.25 -32.06 -0.03
CA PRO A 466 -41.32 -33.12 -0.41
C PRO A 466 -41.96 -34.45 -0.90
N GLY A 467 -41.26 -35.22 -1.75
CA GLY A 467 -41.58 -36.66 -1.97
C GLY A 467 -41.09 -37.30 -3.28
N ALA A 468 -39.99 -38.10 -3.19
CA ALA A 468 -39.60 -39.33 -3.95
C ALA A 468 -39.69 -39.41 -5.52
N PRO A 469 -39.05 -40.40 -6.20
CA PRO A 469 -37.91 -41.28 -5.88
C PRO A 469 -36.77 -41.24 -6.93
N ALA A 470 -35.72 -42.03 -6.67
CA ALA A 470 -34.51 -42.25 -7.46
C ALA A 470 -34.73 -43.03 -8.79
N ASP A 471 -33.71 -42.95 -9.66
CA ASP A 471 -33.41 -43.78 -10.84
C ASP A 471 -33.82 -43.27 -12.23
N ALA A 472 -32.85 -42.66 -12.97
CA ALA A 472 -32.64 -42.86 -14.41
C ALA A 472 -31.25 -42.31 -14.87
N PRO A 473 -30.51 -42.98 -15.79
CA PRO A 473 -29.10 -42.68 -16.10
C PRO A 473 -28.84 -41.96 -17.45
N GLY A 474 -27.82 -41.08 -17.44
CA GLY A 474 -27.01 -40.63 -18.61
C GLY A 474 -27.65 -39.62 -19.58
N PRO A 475 -26.88 -38.86 -20.41
CA PRO A 475 -25.49 -39.06 -20.81
C PRO A 475 -24.53 -37.88 -20.52
N GLY A 476 -23.23 -38.20 -20.54
CA GLY A 476 -22.14 -37.26 -20.27
C GLY A 476 -22.02 -36.13 -21.28
N TYR A 477 -21.74 -34.95 -20.75
CA TYR A 477 -21.21 -33.81 -21.49
C TYR A 477 -20.14 -33.15 -20.60
N HIS A 478 -18.88 -33.30 -20.96
CA HIS A 478 -17.77 -32.54 -20.39
C HIS A 478 -17.64 -31.23 -21.18
N PRO A 479 -17.75 -30.04 -20.56
CA PRO A 479 -17.24 -28.82 -21.15
C PRO A 479 -15.85 -28.55 -20.57
N GLU A 480 -14.82 -28.89 -21.34
CA GLU A 480 -13.53 -28.20 -21.25
C GLU A 480 -13.72 -26.75 -21.71
N GLY A 481 -13.21 -25.78 -20.95
CA GLY A 481 -13.03 -24.41 -21.46
C GLY A 481 -13.75 -23.25 -20.76
N LEU A 482 -14.12 -23.34 -19.47
CA LEU A 482 -14.47 -22.16 -18.67
C LEU A 482 -13.36 -21.82 -17.67
N SER A 483 -12.60 -20.78 -18.00
CA SER A 483 -11.68 -20.10 -17.08
C SER A 483 -12.43 -19.75 -15.78
N ALA A 484 -11.96 -20.35 -14.68
CA ALA A 484 -12.53 -20.15 -13.34
C ALA A 484 -12.23 -18.73 -12.86
N TYR A 485 -13.24 -17.86 -12.81
CA TYR A 485 -13.20 -16.65 -11.99
C TYR A 485 -12.90 -17.05 -10.53
N PRO A 486 -12.04 -16.33 -9.79
CA PRO A 486 -11.59 -16.76 -8.49
C PRO A 486 -12.75 -16.67 -7.48
N ARG A 487 -13.29 -17.84 -7.11
CA ARG A 487 -14.41 -18.07 -6.17
C ARG A 487 -14.23 -17.47 -4.75
N HIS A 488 -13.12 -16.78 -4.46
CA HIS A 488 -12.76 -16.31 -3.13
C HIS A 488 -12.84 -14.80 -2.92
N ALA A 489 -13.10 -14.01 -3.97
CA ALA A 489 -13.09 -12.54 -3.89
C ALA A 489 -14.30 -11.95 -3.14
N TYR A 490 -15.43 -12.65 -3.07
CA TYR A 490 -16.71 -12.12 -2.56
C TYR A 490 -17.02 -12.45 -1.09
N PHE A 491 -16.15 -13.20 -0.41
CA PHE A 491 -16.44 -13.69 0.95
C PHE A 491 -16.34 -12.63 2.06
N PRO A 492 -15.38 -11.69 2.04
CA PRO A 492 -15.31 -10.62 3.04
C PRO A 492 -16.53 -9.69 2.96
N ASP A 493 -16.83 -9.20 1.76
CA ASP A 493 -17.94 -8.29 1.45
C ASP A 493 -19.28 -8.89 1.91
N LEU A 494 -19.46 -10.20 1.69
CA LEU A 494 -20.66 -10.91 2.13
C LEU A 494 -20.74 -11.09 3.65
N PHE A 495 -19.61 -11.30 4.32
CA PHE A 495 -19.57 -11.35 5.79
C PHE A 495 -20.00 -10.01 6.38
N GLU A 496 -19.44 -8.93 5.87
CA GLU A 496 -19.75 -7.56 6.28
C GLU A 496 -21.22 -7.26 6.00
N ALA A 497 -21.71 -7.55 4.79
CA ALA A 497 -23.12 -7.40 4.46
C ALA A 497 -24.04 -8.18 5.41
N PHE A 498 -23.67 -9.41 5.80
CA PHE A 498 -24.44 -10.18 6.77
C PHE A 498 -24.44 -9.55 8.17
N VAL A 499 -23.29 -9.03 8.64
CA VAL A 499 -23.21 -8.28 9.91
C VAL A 499 -24.10 -7.03 9.86
N GLY A 500 -24.04 -6.25 8.79
CA GLY A 500 -24.86 -5.06 8.61
C GLY A 500 -26.36 -5.37 8.55
N GLY A 501 -26.73 -6.42 7.82
CA GLY A 501 -28.10 -6.90 7.74
C GLY A 501 -28.62 -7.41 9.10
N LEU A 502 -27.83 -8.20 9.83
CA LEU A 502 -28.20 -8.67 11.17
C LEU A 502 -28.37 -7.50 12.15
N TYR A 503 -27.50 -6.48 12.05
CA TYR A 503 -27.62 -5.26 12.85
C TYR A 503 -28.94 -4.52 12.57
N LEU A 504 -29.32 -4.34 11.31
CA LEU A 504 -30.58 -3.68 10.96
C LEU A 504 -31.80 -4.50 11.37
N ASP A 505 -31.73 -5.82 11.24
CA ASP A 505 -32.85 -6.71 11.52
C ASP A 505 -33.07 -6.93 13.02
N ARG A 506 -31.99 -7.03 13.80
CA ARG A 506 -32.04 -7.52 15.20
C ARG A 506 -31.27 -6.68 16.22
N GLY A 507 -30.59 -5.63 15.77
CA GLY A 507 -29.87 -4.69 16.64
C GLY A 507 -28.50 -5.18 17.08
N LEU A 508 -27.76 -4.27 17.72
CA LEU A 508 -26.35 -4.46 18.10
C LEU A 508 -26.16 -5.56 19.15
N GLU A 509 -27.08 -5.72 20.09
CA GLU A 509 -26.95 -6.71 21.17
C GLU A 509 -26.85 -8.14 20.63
N ILE A 510 -27.69 -8.48 19.65
CA ILE A 510 -27.65 -9.78 18.99
C ILE A 510 -26.35 -9.96 18.21
N VAL A 511 -25.93 -8.93 17.47
CA VAL A 511 -24.65 -8.93 16.73
C VAL A 511 -23.47 -9.16 17.67
N GLN A 512 -23.42 -8.47 18.81
CA GLN A 512 -22.37 -8.64 19.82
C GLN A 512 -22.39 -10.04 20.42
N SER A 513 -23.56 -10.56 20.79
CA SER A 513 -23.70 -11.91 21.37
C SER A 513 -23.17 -13.02 20.45
N TRP A 514 -23.25 -12.82 19.14
CA TRP A 514 -22.72 -13.74 18.13
C TRP A 514 -21.25 -13.48 17.80
N LEU A 515 -20.87 -12.23 17.53
CA LEU A 515 -19.51 -11.88 17.12
C LEU A 515 -18.50 -12.01 18.25
N PHE A 516 -18.88 -11.83 19.51
CA PHE A 516 -17.93 -11.91 20.63
C PHE A 516 -17.28 -13.30 20.75
N PRO A 517 -18.05 -14.40 20.92
CA PRO A 517 -17.48 -15.74 20.96
C PRO A 517 -16.80 -16.13 19.64
N LEU A 518 -17.26 -15.60 18.50
CA LEU A 518 -16.65 -15.83 17.19
C LEU A 518 -15.25 -15.20 17.07
N LEU A 519 -15.11 -13.92 17.45
CA LEU A 519 -13.92 -13.11 17.19
C LEU A 519 -12.88 -13.17 18.31
N GLN A 520 -13.28 -13.51 19.55
CA GLN A 520 -12.36 -13.65 20.67
C GLN A 520 -11.14 -14.54 20.38
N PRO A 521 -11.26 -15.77 19.81
CA PRO A 521 -10.09 -16.59 19.49
C PRO A 521 -9.17 -15.92 18.44
N TYR A 522 -9.73 -15.18 17.49
CA TYR A 522 -8.96 -14.44 16.49
C TYR A 522 -8.21 -13.25 17.10
N ILE A 523 -8.86 -12.51 18.01
CA ILE A 523 -8.25 -11.39 18.73
C ILE A 523 -7.09 -11.87 19.60
N VAL A 524 -7.24 -12.99 20.30
CA VAL A 524 -6.16 -13.57 21.12
C VAL A 524 -4.98 -14.01 20.26
N GLU A 525 -5.24 -14.64 19.12
CA GLU A 525 -4.18 -15.07 18.20
C GLU A 525 -3.46 -13.86 17.57
N ALA A 526 -4.20 -12.87 17.10
CA ALA A 526 -3.64 -11.62 16.58
C ALA A 526 -2.83 -10.88 17.65
N TYR A 527 -3.30 -10.86 18.90
CA TYR A 527 -2.57 -10.30 20.02
C TYR A 527 -1.23 -10.97 20.25
N ARG A 528 -1.19 -12.32 20.27
CA ARG A 528 0.06 -13.09 20.43
C ARG A 528 1.06 -12.75 19.33
N ILE A 529 0.60 -12.72 18.08
CA ILE A 529 1.43 -12.40 16.93
C ILE A 529 2.01 -10.99 17.04
N VAL A 530 1.17 -9.99 17.33
CA VAL A 530 1.62 -8.60 17.50
C VAL A 530 2.55 -8.46 18.71
N ARG A 531 2.32 -9.19 19.79
CA ARG A 531 3.17 -9.19 20.98
C ARG A 531 4.58 -9.72 20.68
N VAL A 532 4.68 -10.81 19.92
CA VAL A 532 5.97 -11.35 19.43
C VAL A 532 6.67 -10.36 18.49
N GLN A 533 5.95 -9.67 17.59
CA GLN A 533 6.54 -8.62 16.75
C GLN A 533 7.15 -7.47 17.55
N HIS A 534 6.58 -7.19 18.73
CA HIS A 534 7.07 -6.18 19.65
C HIS A 534 8.20 -6.69 20.57
N GLY A 535 8.75 -7.88 20.30
CA GLY A 535 9.86 -8.45 21.06
C GLY A 535 9.45 -9.01 22.43
N LEU A 536 8.16 -9.25 22.65
CA LEU A 536 7.63 -9.78 23.90
C LEU A 536 7.21 -11.26 23.73
N PRO A 537 7.23 -12.07 24.80
CA PRO A 537 6.66 -13.42 24.77
C PRO A 537 5.20 -13.40 24.30
N ALA A 538 4.80 -14.40 23.52
CA ALA A 538 3.48 -14.49 22.90
C ALA A 538 2.35 -14.39 23.92
N ASP A 539 2.48 -15.08 25.05
CA ASP A 539 1.55 -14.96 26.17
C ASP A 539 2.06 -13.93 27.20
N PRO A 540 1.15 -13.14 27.81
CA PRO A 540 1.53 -12.27 28.91
C PRO A 540 2.01 -13.11 30.11
N PRO A 541 2.98 -12.60 30.90
CA PRO A 541 3.41 -13.29 32.12
C PRO A 541 2.22 -13.48 33.05
N ARG A 542 2.07 -14.69 33.60
CA ARG A 542 1.06 -14.95 34.64
C ARG A 542 1.37 -14.05 35.81
N ILE A 543 0.45 -13.17 36.15
CA ILE A 543 0.49 -12.47 37.44
C ILE A 543 0.10 -13.52 38.46
N GLU A 544 1.07 -14.11 39.15
CA GLU A 544 0.81 -14.85 40.39
C GLU A 544 0.34 -13.82 41.41
N ILE A 545 -0.98 -13.65 41.50
CA ILE A 545 -1.57 -13.02 42.67
C ILE A 545 -1.32 -14.00 43.80
N ASN A 546 -0.28 -13.76 44.60
CA ASN A 546 -0.16 -14.38 45.92
C ASN A 546 -1.39 -13.94 46.72
N THR A 547 -2.45 -14.74 46.67
CA THR A 547 -3.54 -14.67 47.61
C THR A 547 -2.96 -15.01 48.97
N PRO A 548 -2.96 -14.09 49.96
CA PRO A 548 -2.61 -14.46 51.32
C PRO A 548 -3.62 -15.52 51.76
N SER A 549 -3.13 -16.70 52.13
CA SER A 549 -3.91 -17.69 52.85
C SER A 549 -4.43 -17.04 54.14
N TYR A 550 -5.74 -16.80 54.19
CA TYR A 550 -6.40 -16.28 55.37
C TYR A 550 -6.57 -17.44 56.35
N ASP A 551 -5.60 -17.62 57.24
CA ASP A 551 -5.81 -18.41 58.45
C ASP A 551 -6.81 -17.68 59.33
N SER A 552 -7.93 -18.34 59.58
CA SER A 552 -9.04 -17.82 60.37
C SER A 552 -8.76 -18.08 61.85
N SER A 553 -8.18 -17.11 62.55
CA SER A 553 -8.39 -16.98 64.00
C SER A 553 -7.98 -15.61 64.56
N SER A 554 -8.81 -15.12 65.49
CA SER A 554 -8.56 -14.08 66.52
C SER A 554 -8.73 -12.59 66.17
N SER A 555 -9.95 -12.11 66.47
CA SER A 555 -10.28 -10.99 67.40
C SER A 555 -9.47 -9.67 67.41
N GLY A 556 -10.14 -8.60 66.99
CA GLY A 556 -10.38 -7.39 67.80
C GLY A 556 -9.31 -6.28 67.86
N GLY A 557 -9.65 -5.09 67.34
CA GLY A 557 -8.96 -3.85 67.70
C GLY A 557 -9.19 -2.67 66.73
N SER A 558 -9.94 -1.66 67.17
CA SER A 558 -10.17 -0.37 66.48
C SER A 558 -8.92 0.50 66.38
N SER A 559 -8.68 1.12 65.21
CA SER A 559 -8.06 2.45 65.09
C SER A 559 -8.23 3.05 63.68
N ALA A 560 -8.46 4.36 63.64
CA ALA A 560 -8.79 5.19 62.46
C ALA A 560 -7.70 5.22 61.36
N PRO A 561 -8.04 5.58 60.09
CA PRO A 561 -7.08 5.56 58.99
C PRO A 561 -6.18 6.81 59.00
N THR A 562 -4.88 6.61 59.18
CA THR A 562 -3.83 7.58 58.84
C THR A 562 -3.52 7.53 57.34
N SER A 563 -3.42 8.70 56.72
CA SER A 563 -3.10 8.93 55.31
C SER A 563 -1.84 8.19 54.84
N PRO A 564 -1.80 7.57 53.64
CA PRO A 564 -0.59 6.94 53.13
C PRO A 564 0.38 8.01 52.59
N THR A 565 1.55 8.07 53.21
CA THR A 565 2.76 8.72 52.68
C THR A 565 3.19 8.05 51.38
N TRP A 566 3.16 8.80 50.27
CA TRP A 566 3.72 8.37 48.99
C TRP A 566 5.24 8.30 49.09
N SER A 567 5.78 7.09 49.09
CA SER A 567 7.20 6.84 48.85
C SER A 567 7.41 6.63 47.36
N THR A 568 8.14 7.53 46.71
CA THR A 568 8.50 7.39 45.28
C THR A 568 9.38 6.15 45.11
N PRO A 569 9.03 5.17 44.26
CA PRO A 569 9.97 4.12 43.89
C PRO A 569 11.08 4.75 43.04
N ALA A 570 12.33 4.38 43.31
CA ALA A 570 13.46 4.74 42.46
C ALA A 570 13.19 4.31 41.01
N PRO A 571 13.65 5.07 40.00
CA PRO A 571 13.42 4.72 38.61
C PRO A 571 14.04 3.36 38.32
N SER A 572 13.17 2.36 38.10
CA SER A 572 13.57 1.08 37.54
C SER A 572 14.20 1.34 36.18
N ARG A 573 15.44 0.90 35.97
CA ARG A 573 16.10 0.88 34.66
C ARG A 573 15.23 0.08 33.69
N VAL A 574 14.41 0.77 32.91
CA VAL A 574 13.68 0.19 31.80
C VAL A 574 14.67 0.09 30.64
N THR A 575 15.16 -1.11 30.37
CA THR A 575 15.80 -1.42 29.09
C THR A 575 14.75 -1.33 28.00
N ALA A 576 14.76 -0.24 27.23
CA ALA A 576 13.99 -0.12 26.02
C ALA A 576 14.34 -1.29 25.08
N SER A 577 13.34 -1.97 24.53
CA SER A 577 13.55 -2.99 23.49
C SER A 577 13.94 -2.31 22.18
N ILE A 578 15.22 -1.94 22.07
CA ILE A 578 15.81 -1.40 20.85
C ILE A 578 15.80 -2.53 19.81
N GLY A 579 15.16 -2.30 18.66
CA GLY A 579 15.14 -3.28 17.56
C GLY A 579 16.55 -3.56 17.04
N HIS A 580 16.81 -4.77 16.50
CA HIS A 580 18.16 -5.20 16.08
C HIS A 580 18.85 -4.20 15.16
N LEU A 581 18.13 -3.60 14.20
CA LEU A 581 18.67 -2.56 13.33
C LEU A 581 19.13 -1.31 14.11
N SER A 582 18.33 -0.86 15.06
CA SER A 582 18.66 0.31 15.88
C SER A 582 19.83 0.02 16.83
N LEU A 583 19.88 -1.18 17.41
CA LEU A 583 20.96 -1.58 18.32
C LEU A 583 22.28 -1.75 17.56
N PHE A 584 22.23 -2.32 16.36
CA PHE A 584 23.37 -2.48 15.47
C PHE A 584 23.91 -1.13 14.99
N ASN A 585 23.03 -0.22 14.55
CA ASN A 585 23.42 1.12 14.13
C ASN A 585 24.03 1.91 15.29
N GLN A 586 23.46 1.80 16.49
CA GLN A 586 24.00 2.43 17.70
C GLN A 586 25.41 1.89 18.03
N HIS A 587 25.62 0.58 17.94
CA HIS A 587 26.93 -0.03 18.20
C HIS A 587 28.00 0.43 17.20
N MET A 588 27.62 0.54 15.93
CA MET A 588 28.49 1.03 14.86
C MET A 588 28.86 2.50 15.04
N GLN A 589 27.89 3.33 15.43
CA GLN A 589 28.11 4.73 15.73
C GLN A 589 29.04 4.92 16.95
N GLN A 590 28.87 4.10 18.00
CA GLN A 590 29.77 4.12 19.17
C GLN A 590 31.21 3.73 18.83
N GLN A 591 31.39 2.87 17.82
CA GLN A 591 32.71 2.47 17.33
C GLN A 591 33.27 3.39 16.24
N GLY A 592 32.53 4.42 15.82
CA GLY A 592 32.94 5.31 14.74
C GLY A 592 33.00 4.63 13.37
N LYS A 593 32.29 3.51 13.18
CA LYS A 593 32.31 2.70 11.96
C LYS A 593 31.10 3.01 11.08
N ALA A 594 31.35 3.19 9.79
CA ALA A 594 30.31 3.37 8.79
C ALA A 594 29.79 2.01 8.29
N ILE A 595 28.47 1.88 8.18
CA ILE A 595 27.81 0.68 7.65
C ILE A 595 27.31 0.99 6.24
N GLU A 596 27.66 0.13 5.29
CA GLU A 596 27.11 0.12 3.95
C GLU A 596 26.12 -1.05 3.81
N TRP A 597 24.93 -0.79 3.27
CA TRP A 597 23.90 -1.80 3.06
C TRP A 597 23.82 -2.18 1.58
N VAL A 598 24.47 -3.28 1.19
CA VAL A 598 24.53 -3.74 -0.20
C VAL A 598 23.40 -4.71 -0.47
N TRP A 599 22.46 -4.32 -1.34
CA TRP A 599 21.38 -5.19 -1.79
C TRP A 599 21.91 -6.18 -2.83
N VAL A 600 21.54 -7.45 -2.70
CA VAL A 600 21.93 -8.52 -3.62
C VAL A 600 20.72 -8.89 -4.46
N ASP A 601 20.87 -8.94 -5.78
CA ASP A 601 19.81 -9.38 -6.68
C ASP A 601 19.37 -10.80 -6.32
N SER A 602 18.08 -10.94 -6.01
CA SER A 602 17.45 -12.22 -5.70
C SER A 602 17.08 -13.00 -6.96
N ALA A 603 17.89 -12.90 -8.02
CA ALA A 603 17.60 -13.42 -9.35
C ALA A 603 17.00 -14.84 -9.28
N GLY A 604 15.68 -14.94 -9.52
CA GLY A 604 14.94 -16.20 -9.58
C GLY A 604 14.37 -16.76 -8.25
N GLN A 605 14.45 -16.06 -7.12
CA GLN A 605 14.01 -16.62 -5.82
C GLN A 605 12.68 -16.09 -5.26
N GLY A 606 11.96 -15.21 -5.97
CA GLY A 606 10.65 -14.68 -5.57
C GLY A 606 9.64 -14.68 -6.73
N THR A 607 8.34 -14.69 -6.39
CA THR A 607 7.25 -14.53 -7.37
C THR A 607 6.91 -13.05 -7.54
N LEU A 608 6.27 -12.67 -8.66
CA LEU A 608 5.79 -11.31 -8.96
C LEU A 608 4.93 -10.69 -7.83
N THR A 609 4.34 -11.51 -6.96
CA THR A 609 3.48 -11.08 -5.85
C THR A 609 4.18 -11.03 -4.49
N THR A 610 5.39 -11.59 -4.35
CA THR A 610 6.14 -11.62 -3.07
C THR A 610 7.64 -11.42 -3.33
N PRO A 611 8.11 -10.16 -3.51
CA PRO A 611 9.53 -9.89 -3.68
C PRO A 611 10.30 -10.25 -2.41
N ILE A 612 11.46 -10.87 -2.60
CA ILE A 612 12.36 -11.28 -1.52
C ILE A 612 13.59 -10.39 -1.59
N TRP A 613 13.75 -9.56 -0.56
CA TRP A 613 14.89 -8.66 -0.44
C TRP A 613 16.04 -9.37 0.25
N VAL A 614 17.23 -9.30 -0.34
CA VAL A 614 18.47 -9.81 0.25
C VAL A 614 19.44 -8.64 0.41
N VAL A 615 20.01 -8.47 1.60
CA VAL A 615 20.93 -7.37 1.92
C VAL A 615 22.13 -7.87 2.70
N ARG A 616 23.27 -7.22 2.48
CA ARG A 616 24.51 -7.41 3.23
C ARG A 616 24.84 -6.12 3.98
N ALA A 617 25.11 -6.23 5.28
CA ALA A 617 25.75 -5.19 6.06
C ALA A 617 27.27 -5.30 5.85
N ILE A 618 27.87 -4.29 5.24
CA ILE A 618 29.31 -4.18 5.01
C ILE A 618 29.84 -3.11 5.97
N VAL A 619 30.90 -3.41 6.71
CA VAL A 619 31.60 -2.48 7.58
C VAL A 619 33.08 -2.60 7.29
N GLU A 620 33.73 -1.47 6.98
CA GLU A 620 35.16 -1.41 6.63
C GLU A 620 35.55 -2.36 5.47
N GLY A 621 34.62 -2.61 4.54
CA GLY A 621 34.81 -3.49 3.38
C GLY A 621 34.51 -4.97 3.63
N GLU A 622 34.22 -5.36 4.87
CA GLU A 622 33.88 -6.75 5.22
C GLU A 622 32.38 -6.95 5.46
N CYS A 623 31.84 -8.07 5.00
CA CYS A 623 30.43 -8.41 5.20
C CYS A 623 30.22 -8.97 6.60
N ILE A 624 29.73 -8.12 7.51
CA ILE A 624 29.51 -8.50 8.91
C ILE A 624 28.11 -9.09 9.16
N GLY A 625 27.14 -8.87 8.26
CA GLY A 625 25.80 -9.43 8.38
C GLY A 625 25.10 -9.63 7.03
N ARG A 626 24.25 -10.66 6.94
CA ARG A 626 23.40 -10.92 5.76
C ARG A 626 21.97 -11.16 6.20
N GLY A 627 21.01 -10.63 5.46
CA GLY A 627 19.61 -10.65 5.85
C GLY A 627 18.69 -10.79 4.66
N ARG A 628 17.58 -11.51 4.87
CA ARG A 628 16.55 -11.76 3.87
C ARG A 628 15.18 -11.41 4.44
N GLY A 629 14.31 -10.80 3.65
CA GLY A 629 12.96 -10.45 4.11
C GLY A 629 12.00 -10.12 2.98
N SER A 630 10.69 -10.22 3.26
CA SER A 630 9.62 -9.83 2.32
C SER A 630 9.49 -8.31 2.14
N THR A 631 10.19 -7.54 2.97
CA THR A 631 10.38 -6.08 2.84
C THR A 631 11.85 -5.72 3.03
N LYS A 632 12.27 -4.59 2.46
CA LYS A 632 13.62 -4.03 2.71
C LYS A 632 13.89 -3.84 4.21
N LYS A 633 12.89 -3.41 4.99
CA LYS A 633 13.03 -3.22 6.44
C LYS A 633 13.28 -4.55 7.17
N ALA A 634 12.57 -5.61 6.82
CA ALA A 634 12.78 -6.94 7.40
C ALA A 634 14.16 -7.50 7.04
N ALA A 635 14.59 -7.36 5.78
CA ALA A 635 15.91 -7.80 5.35
C ALA A 635 17.05 -7.06 6.07
N LYS A 636 16.95 -5.73 6.22
CA LYS A 636 17.93 -4.93 7.00
C LYS A 636 17.95 -5.31 8.47
N ASN A 637 16.79 -5.52 9.09
CA ASN A 637 16.71 -5.92 10.49
C ASN A 637 17.33 -7.29 10.73
N GLU A 638 17.18 -8.24 9.79
CA GLU A 638 17.82 -9.55 9.87
C GLU A 638 19.33 -9.47 9.66
N ALA A 639 19.79 -8.68 8.69
CA ALA A 639 21.21 -8.46 8.48
C ALA A 639 21.88 -7.75 9.67
N ALA A 640 21.18 -6.82 10.33
CA ALA A 640 21.62 -6.18 11.57
C ALA A 640 21.72 -7.17 12.73
N LYS A 641 20.77 -8.10 12.84
CA LYS A 641 20.79 -9.17 13.84
C LYS A 641 22.02 -10.07 13.64
N VAL A 642 22.28 -10.52 12.40
CA VAL A 642 23.47 -11.32 12.07
C VAL A 642 24.75 -10.53 12.33
N GLY A 643 24.75 -9.22 12.03
CA GLY A 643 25.87 -8.32 12.32
C GLY A 643 26.16 -8.14 13.81
N LEU A 644 25.12 -8.03 14.66
CA LEU A 644 25.31 -7.98 16.11
C LEU A 644 25.91 -9.28 16.66
N GLN A 645 25.46 -10.43 16.14
CA GLN A 645 25.98 -11.74 16.53
C GLN A 645 27.44 -11.93 16.14
N SER A 646 27.85 -11.49 14.94
CA SER A 646 29.25 -11.58 14.48
C SER A 646 30.20 -10.71 15.30
N MET A 647 29.68 -9.66 15.95
CA MET A 647 30.42 -8.80 16.88
C MET A 647 30.41 -9.27 18.34
N GLY A 648 29.84 -10.44 18.63
CA GLY A 648 29.74 -10.97 19.99
C GLY A 648 28.74 -10.21 20.88
N VAL A 649 27.88 -9.37 20.32
CA VAL A 649 26.77 -8.74 21.06
C VAL A 649 25.68 -9.79 21.24
N CYS A 650 25.39 -10.16 22.49
CA CYS A 650 24.40 -11.17 22.82
C CYS A 650 23.00 -10.67 22.43
N VAL A 651 22.55 -11.04 21.24
CA VAL A 651 21.16 -10.92 20.81
C VAL A 651 20.48 -12.18 21.27
N SER A 652 19.68 -12.12 22.34
CA SER A 652 19.13 -13.30 23.02
C SER A 652 18.66 -14.39 22.04
N SER A 653 19.44 -15.47 21.97
CA SER A 653 18.99 -16.77 21.49
C SER A 653 18.36 -17.47 22.69
N SER A 654 17.14 -17.98 22.54
CA SER A 654 16.59 -18.99 23.44
C SER A 654 17.58 -20.15 23.55
N GLU A 655 18.17 -20.34 24.73
CA GLU A 655 19.09 -21.44 25.01
C GLU A 655 18.37 -22.79 24.85
N ILE A 656 19.05 -23.69 24.15
CA ILE A 656 18.75 -25.13 24.07
C ILE A 656 19.28 -25.77 25.36
N PRO A 657 18.49 -26.50 26.17
CA PRO A 657 19.03 -27.27 27.27
C PRO A 657 19.63 -28.58 26.74
N GLY A 658 20.97 -28.71 26.76
CA GLY A 658 21.61 -30.00 26.53
C GLY A 658 23.07 -29.97 26.12
N SER A 659 23.98 -29.64 27.03
CA SER A 659 25.28 -30.32 27.12
C SER A 659 25.94 -30.03 28.46
N LEU A 660 26.15 -31.10 29.25
CA LEU A 660 26.93 -31.07 30.49
C LEU A 660 28.43 -31.02 30.15
N PRO A 661 29.27 -30.45 31.04
CA PRO A 661 30.71 -30.45 30.85
C PRO A 661 31.31 -31.76 31.34
N THR A 662 32.26 -32.32 30.60
CA THR A 662 33.22 -33.29 31.16
C THR A 662 34.63 -32.90 30.78
N SER A 663 35.40 -32.66 31.83
CA SER A 663 36.84 -32.46 31.91
C SER A 663 37.63 -33.73 31.54
N SER A 664 38.81 -33.50 30.95
CA SER A 664 40.05 -34.30 31.11
C SER A 664 39.99 -35.83 30.96
N LEU A 665 40.33 -36.34 29.77
CA LEU A 665 41.56 -37.11 29.46
C LEU A 665 41.57 -37.47 27.98
#